data_AF-A0AAN8GE09-F1
#
_entry.id   AF-A0AAN8GE09-F1
#
_cell.length_a   1.000
_cell.length_b   1.000
_cell.length_c   1.000
_cell.angle_alpha   90.00
_cell.angle_beta   90.00
_cell.angle_gamma   90.00
#
_symmetry.space_group_name_H-M   'P 1'
#
loop_
_entity.id
_entity.type
_entity.pdbx_description
1 polymer ?
#
loop_
_entity_poly.entity_id
_entity_poly.type
_entity_poly.pdbx_seq_one_letter_code
_entity_poly.pdbx_strand_id
1 'polypeptide(L)'
;MGKEKNRGVKDDKNMEIIYIPVIKQKQLRFRWLEILSLFLLLVICIWMFKPVIVEKVVNQWLKKTEEKVDLSTADTCTIDISSRFDCYPEKSLPTELECNTRNCCYDAQDIGGAPVCFYPTNYEGYRVTSKIKTSTGINIMLNRTTQSFRPNDINQLIMEVTYETPTRLRIRITNGDHLVKRWEVPLDITRDKPGSGDQALYKVAVPDIGSPFSFSVNRTATVSSDTVTLLQTTGAFIFADQFLQLSYFLPSNYIYGLGEHRDTLLHSMNWTKFILWNNDQSPKENMNLYGDHPFYLMIENGGNSHGVFLLNSNAMEVLLQPAPAITWRTIGGVIDLYVFLGPSPNDVIQQYTEVIGRTFMPPYWSLGFHVCRWGYKTANRTMEIVERIRRYGIPQDVQWNDLDYMDHNRDFTTGISTFGNQTGLVEELHRLGMHYMMIVDPGISNSAGTGKYYSYDLGVKLDVFIKNVSGQPLIGVVWPGPVVFPDFTHPKSQDYWTAIAADFHKSVPFDGMWIDMNEVSNFVSGSTSGCPSNSHFEDPPYLPSVSGGKLFYRTMCMTAQQYTSIQYNLHALYGLMETKASHQALTTILGKRSLVISRSTFAGQGHYGGHWTGDNLSSFYDMYKSISAILSMNMFGVTMVGADICGFSGATTEQLCQRWHQLGAFYTFSRNHNSINRPDQDPGAFGPALAESTREVYLIRYKLLPYLYTLIHKSHMMGDTVLRPLFFEFPTLVDTYNIDRQFLWGPALLISPALDQDQYTVEAYIPVGYWYDYYTGERVIGTGDRINFTTPLDKINLHIRGGYILPARRSGLTTTESRSYPFGLIVALSLFGDARGDLFWDDGETLDTHEKGLFNMFTFSADQNGVYTNPEYIGYKDERQYLNNVTVFGLDKQPYGVTANGQPTAYDYNKQYKALYITDFDVTLLEPIKISWKFSDE
;
A
#
# COMPACT_ATOMS: atom_id res chain seq x y z
N MET A 1 50.78 -8.16 -36.47
CA MET A 1 51.19 -9.58 -36.41
C MET A 1 49.89 -10.37 -36.45
N GLY A 2 49.53 -11.20 -37.44
CA GLY A 2 50.28 -12.22 -38.22
C GLY A 2 49.85 -13.60 -37.69
N LYS A 3 49.37 -14.59 -38.46
CA LYS A 3 49.47 -14.94 -39.91
C LYS A 3 48.10 -15.49 -40.41
N GLU A 4 47.64 -15.28 -41.65
CA GLU A 4 48.00 -16.00 -42.91
C GLU A 4 47.61 -17.52 -42.86
N LYS A 5 46.81 -18.12 -43.77
CA LYS A 5 47.02 -18.24 -45.25
C LYS A 5 45.78 -18.75 -46.06
N ASN A 6 45.57 -18.18 -47.26
CA ASN A 6 45.32 -18.80 -48.60
C ASN A 6 44.16 -19.85 -48.84
N ARG A 7 43.59 -20.05 -50.06
CA ARG A 7 43.86 -19.56 -51.45
C ARG A 7 42.65 -19.82 -52.41
N GLY A 8 42.54 -19.06 -53.52
CA GLY A 8 41.70 -19.35 -54.71
C GLY A 8 40.60 -18.30 -54.99
N VAL A 9 40.52 -17.47 -56.05
CA VAL A 9 40.89 -17.54 -57.51
C VAL A 9 39.91 -18.47 -58.27
N LYS A 10 39.11 -18.08 -59.29
CA LYS A 10 38.85 -16.86 -60.15
C LYS A 10 37.32 -16.90 -60.56
N ASP A 11 36.62 -16.19 -61.47
CA ASP A 11 36.72 -15.14 -62.54
C ASP A 11 35.22 -14.75 -62.91
N ASP A 12 34.77 -13.79 -63.75
CA ASP A 12 35.23 -12.53 -64.41
C ASP A 12 33.99 -11.77 -65.04
N LYS A 13 34.15 -10.51 -65.49
CA LYS A 13 33.34 -9.72 -66.48
C LYS A 13 31.78 -9.58 -66.42
N ASN A 14 31.34 -8.39 -65.98
CA ASN A 14 30.53 -7.33 -66.65
C ASN A 14 29.50 -7.59 -67.80
N MET A 15 28.44 -6.76 -67.75
CA MET A 15 27.52 -6.29 -68.82
C MET A 15 26.47 -7.31 -69.35
N GLU A 16 25.26 -6.91 -69.82
CA GLU A 16 24.73 -5.58 -70.20
C GLU A 16 23.21 -5.41 -69.87
N ILE A 17 22.62 -4.22 -70.09
CA ILE A 17 21.21 -3.89 -69.76
C ILE A 17 20.40 -3.60 -71.03
N ILE A 18 19.23 -4.25 -71.22
CA ILE A 18 18.15 -3.86 -72.16
C ILE A 18 16.78 -4.03 -71.47
N TYR A 19 15.77 -3.25 -71.90
CA TYR A 19 14.49 -2.99 -71.18
C TYR A 19 13.27 -3.10 -72.13
N ILE A 20 12.03 -3.21 -71.58
CA ILE A 20 10.71 -3.10 -72.28
C ILE A 20 10.34 -4.34 -73.16
N PRO A 21 9.06 -4.83 -73.23
CA PRO A 21 7.77 -4.14 -73.03
C PRO A 21 6.76 -4.72 -72.02
N VAL A 22 5.75 -3.89 -71.74
CA VAL A 22 4.50 -4.18 -71.00
C VAL A 22 3.34 -4.32 -71.99
N ILE A 23 2.37 -5.24 -71.77
CA ILE A 23 0.94 -5.01 -72.07
C ILE A 23 -0.03 -6.04 -71.43
N LYS A 24 -0.97 -5.50 -70.64
CA LYS A 24 -2.36 -5.91 -70.29
C LYS A 24 -2.76 -7.38 -69.99
N GLN A 25 -3.23 -7.52 -68.74
CA GLN A 25 -4.25 -8.44 -68.20
C GLN A 25 -5.25 -9.09 -69.19
N LYS A 26 -5.65 -10.35 -68.90
CA LYS A 26 -7.08 -10.69 -68.72
C LYS A 26 -7.33 -11.91 -67.82
N GLN A 27 -8.41 -11.78 -67.05
CA GLN A 27 -9.03 -12.69 -66.07
C GLN A 27 -8.94 -14.22 -66.32
N LEU A 28 -8.68 -14.98 -65.26
CA LEU A 28 -9.07 -16.39 -65.11
C LEU A 28 -9.99 -16.54 -63.89
N ARG A 29 -11.16 -17.15 -64.08
CA ARG A 29 -12.16 -17.42 -63.02
C ARG A 29 -11.94 -18.83 -62.45
N PHE A 30 -11.71 -18.96 -61.15
CA PHE A 30 -11.80 -20.24 -60.44
C PHE A 30 -13.17 -20.42 -59.78
N ARG A 31 -13.75 -21.63 -59.87
CA ARG A 31 -15.08 -21.96 -59.33
C ARG A 31 -15.00 -22.43 -57.87
N TRP A 32 -15.37 -21.56 -56.93
CA TRP A 32 -15.46 -21.91 -55.51
C TRP A 32 -16.63 -22.86 -55.14
N LEU A 33 -17.64 -23.01 -56.02
CA LEU A 33 -18.86 -23.80 -55.76
C LEU A 33 -18.65 -25.32 -55.83
N GLU A 34 -17.65 -25.81 -56.57
CA GLU A 34 -17.39 -27.24 -56.77
C GLU A 34 -16.61 -27.86 -55.60
N ILE A 35 -15.77 -27.07 -54.93
CA ILE A 35 -15.04 -27.50 -53.72
C ILE A 35 -16.01 -27.57 -52.53
N LEU A 36 -16.90 -26.59 -52.39
CA LEU A 36 -17.88 -26.53 -51.29
C LEU A 36 -18.84 -27.73 -51.29
N SER A 37 -19.27 -28.17 -52.47
CA SER A 37 -20.22 -29.28 -52.63
C SER A 37 -19.59 -30.66 -52.36
N LEU A 38 -18.32 -30.85 -52.73
CA LEU A 38 -17.54 -32.04 -52.35
C LEU A 38 -17.32 -32.13 -50.83
N PHE A 39 -17.02 -31.02 -50.17
CA PHE A 39 -16.79 -31.00 -48.72
C PHE A 39 -18.08 -31.28 -47.93
N LEU A 40 -19.22 -30.73 -48.37
CA LEU A 40 -20.51 -30.95 -47.72
C LEU A 40 -20.97 -32.42 -47.80
N LEU A 41 -20.76 -33.06 -48.96
CA LEU A 41 -21.03 -34.50 -49.14
C LEU A 41 -20.19 -35.36 -48.19
N LEU A 42 -18.90 -35.04 -48.01
CA LEU A 42 -18.02 -35.78 -47.10
C LEU A 42 -18.51 -35.70 -45.65
N VAL A 43 -18.89 -34.51 -45.18
CA VAL A 43 -19.41 -34.29 -43.81
C VAL A 43 -20.73 -35.03 -43.59
N ILE A 44 -21.65 -35.00 -44.57
CA ILE A 44 -22.95 -35.69 -44.49
C ILE A 44 -22.76 -37.22 -44.45
N CYS A 45 -21.86 -37.78 -45.25
CA CYS A 45 -21.53 -39.21 -45.23
C CYS A 45 -20.90 -39.65 -43.88
N ILE A 46 -20.07 -38.80 -43.26
CA ILE A 46 -19.47 -39.08 -41.95
C ILE A 46 -20.53 -39.07 -40.83
N TRP A 47 -21.52 -38.18 -40.90
CA TRP A 47 -22.60 -38.11 -39.91
C TRP A 47 -23.61 -39.27 -40.00
N MET A 48 -24.00 -39.69 -41.21
CA MET A 48 -25.06 -40.71 -41.36
C MET A 48 -24.66 -42.16 -41.01
N PHE A 49 -23.37 -42.48 -40.84
CA PHE A 49 -22.90 -43.88 -40.66
C PHE A 49 -22.26 -44.20 -39.28
N LYS A 50 -22.46 -43.37 -38.25
CA LYS A 50 -21.93 -43.61 -36.89
C LYS A 50 -22.88 -43.86 -35.70
N PRO A 51 -24.22 -44.07 -35.83
CA PRO A 51 -25.09 -44.37 -34.68
C PRO A 51 -25.66 -45.80 -34.64
N VAL A 52 -24.90 -46.87 -34.93
CA VAL A 52 -25.44 -48.27 -34.88
C VAL A 52 -24.50 -49.32 -34.26
N ILE A 53 -23.18 -49.22 -34.43
CA ILE A 53 -22.24 -50.29 -33.99
C ILE A 53 -21.66 -50.03 -32.59
N VAL A 54 -21.36 -48.76 -32.24
CA VAL A 54 -20.75 -48.42 -30.94
C VAL A 54 -21.65 -48.79 -29.77
N GLU A 55 -22.96 -48.50 -29.89
CA GLU A 55 -23.95 -48.72 -28.83
C GLU A 55 -24.09 -50.20 -28.44
N LYS A 56 -23.92 -51.14 -29.37
CA LYS A 56 -23.96 -52.58 -29.06
C LYS A 56 -22.70 -53.09 -28.38
N VAL A 57 -21.52 -52.56 -28.71
CA VAL A 57 -20.26 -52.97 -28.06
C VAL A 57 -20.19 -52.43 -26.64
N VAL A 58 -20.55 -51.16 -26.43
CA VAL A 58 -20.58 -50.52 -25.10
C VAL A 58 -21.56 -51.24 -24.16
N ASN A 59 -22.79 -51.52 -24.61
CA ASN A 59 -23.78 -52.24 -23.80
C ASN A 59 -23.43 -53.72 -23.52
N GLN A 60 -22.47 -54.32 -24.23
CA GLN A 60 -21.96 -55.65 -23.91
C GLN A 60 -20.77 -55.62 -22.94
N TRP A 61 -20.01 -54.52 -22.89
CA TRP A 61 -18.95 -54.30 -21.90
C TRP A 61 -19.52 -53.91 -20.53
N LEU A 62 -20.51 -53.01 -20.50
CA LEU A 62 -21.20 -52.55 -19.28
C LEU A 62 -21.99 -53.65 -18.53
N LYS A 63 -22.07 -54.88 -19.05
CA LYS A 63 -22.83 -56.00 -18.47
C LYS A 63 -21.98 -57.14 -17.90
N LYS A 64 -20.69 -56.89 -17.59
CA LYS A 64 -19.82 -57.94 -17.01
C LYS A 64 -19.00 -57.53 -15.78
N THR A 65 -19.35 -56.43 -15.13
CA THR A 65 -18.82 -56.04 -13.81
C THR A 65 -19.94 -55.52 -12.89
N GLU A 66 -20.98 -56.33 -12.70
CA GLU A 66 -21.88 -56.22 -11.54
C GLU A 66 -21.32 -57.05 -10.37
N GLU A 67 -20.10 -56.75 -9.93
CA GLU A 67 -19.78 -56.95 -8.52
C GLU A 67 -20.44 -55.82 -7.73
N LYS A 68 -21.08 -56.17 -6.60
CA LYS A 68 -21.64 -55.17 -5.69
C LYS A 68 -20.51 -54.49 -4.93
N VAL A 69 -19.92 -53.47 -5.54
CA VAL A 69 -19.25 -52.42 -4.77
C VAL A 69 -20.35 -51.76 -3.92
N ASP A 70 -20.29 -51.97 -2.62
CA ASP A 70 -21.15 -51.27 -1.69
C ASP A 70 -20.78 -49.79 -1.71
N LEU A 71 -21.74 -48.92 -2.02
CA LEU A 71 -21.53 -47.47 -2.09
C LEU A 71 -21.60 -46.83 -0.70
N SER A 72 -21.00 -47.50 0.28
CA SER A 72 -20.79 -46.99 1.64
C SER A 72 -19.41 -46.31 1.70
N THR A 73 -19.43 -45.03 2.09
CA THR A 73 -18.24 -44.16 2.30
C THR A 73 -17.24 -44.09 1.14
N ALA A 74 -17.31 -43.02 0.34
CA ALA A 74 -16.09 -42.47 -0.25
C ALA A 74 -15.17 -42.01 0.90
N ASP A 75 -13.86 -42.25 0.80
CA ASP A 75 -12.90 -41.83 1.82
C ASP A 75 -12.84 -40.30 1.91
N THR A 76 -13.25 -39.75 3.06
CA THR A 76 -13.31 -38.30 3.29
C THR A 76 -11.99 -37.70 3.76
N CYS A 77 -10.96 -38.54 3.96
CA CYS A 77 -9.61 -38.15 4.32
C CYS A 77 -8.60 -38.18 3.15
N THR A 78 -8.94 -38.77 2.00
CA THR A 78 -8.14 -38.63 0.76
C THR A 78 -8.30 -37.20 0.22
N ILE A 79 -7.46 -36.29 0.74
CA ILE A 79 -7.37 -34.87 0.36
C ILE A 79 -5.93 -34.57 -0.03
N ASP A 80 -5.75 -33.91 -1.19
CA ASP A 80 -4.44 -33.45 -1.65
C ASP A 80 -3.81 -32.48 -0.64
N ILE A 81 -2.49 -32.63 -0.44
CA ILE A 81 -1.71 -31.96 0.59
C ILE A 81 -1.88 -30.44 0.51
N SER A 82 -1.90 -29.86 -0.70
CA SER A 82 -2.11 -28.42 -0.93
C SER A 82 -3.41 -27.87 -0.31
N SER A 83 -4.44 -28.72 -0.26
CA SER A 83 -5.84 -28.39 0.03
C SER A 83 -6.31 -28.90 1.40
N ARG A 84 -5.37 -29.41 2.22
CA ARG A 84 -5.65 -29.79 3.62
C ARG A 84 -5.76 -28.52 4.47
N PHE A 85 -6.91 -28.32 5.09
CA PHE A 85 -7.12 -27.23 6.06
C PHE A 85 -6.79 -27.74 7.46
N ASP A 86 -5.88 -27.05 8.13
CA ASP A 86 -5.34 -27.42 9.44
C ASP A 86 -6.39 -27.39 10.56
N CYS A 87 -6.59 -28.55 11.21
CA CYS A 87 -7.54 -28.77 12.30
C CYS A 87 -6.88 -28.72 13.70
N TYR A 88 -5.55 -28.60 13.80
CA TYR A 88 -4.82 -28.56 15.06
C TYR A 88 -3.84 -27.37 15.17
N PRO A 89 -4.33 -26.13 15.03
CA PRO A 89 -3.45 -24.95 14.87
C PRO A 89 -2.62 -24.58 16.10
N GLU A 90 -2.90 -25.18 17.27
CA GLU A 90 -2.15 -24.92 18.51
C GLU A 90 -0.80 -25.66 18.57
N LYS A 91 -0.59 -26.65 17.68
CA LYS A 91 0.49 -27.63 17.79
C LYS A 91 0.85 -28.12 16.40
N SER A 92 2.08 -27.86 15.94
CA SER A 92 2.52 -28.25 14.58
C SER A 92 2.46 -29.76 14.31
N LEU A 93 2.72 -30.57 15.33
CA LEU A 93 2.69 -32.04 15.25
C LEU A 93 1.80 -32.63 16.35
N PRO A 94 0.47 -32.67 16.17
CA PRO A 94 -0.42 -33.48 16.99
C PRO A 94 -0.17 -34.97 16.74
N THR A 95 -0.56 -35.79 17.72
CA THR A 95 -0.69 -37.24 17.55
C THR A 95 -1.96 -37.59 16.79
N GLU A 96 -1.99 -38.79 16.20
CA GLU A 96 -3.18 -39.36 15.57
C GLU A 96 -4.40 -39.33 16.52
N LEU A 97 -4.20 -39.67 17.81
CA LEU A 97 -5.26 -39.65 18.81
C LEU A 97 -5.79 -38.22 19.06
N GLU A 98 -4.90 -37.25 19.23
CA GLU A 98 -5.29 -35.84 19.37
C GLU A 98 -6.08 -35.35 18.14
N CYS A 99 -5.70 -35.76 16.93
CA CYS A 99 -6.43 -35.42 15.71
C CYS A 99 -7.80 -36.08 15.62
N ASN A 100 -7.86 -37.40 15.83
CA ASN A 100 -9.08 -38.20 15.74
C ASN A 100 -10.12 -37.77 16.79
N THR A 101 -9.71 -37.30 17.99
CA THR A 101 -10.64 -36.73 18.98
C THR A 101 -11.32 -35.43 18.53
N ARG A 102 -10.81 -34.74 17.49
CA ARG A 102 -11.48 -33.60 16.84
C ARG A 102 -12.40 -34.02 15.67
N ASN A 103 -12.55 -35.32 15.40
CA ASN A 103 -13.14 -35.87 14.18
C ASN A 103 -12.42 -35.39 12.90
N CYS A 104 -11.10 -35.24 12.98
CA CYS A 104 -10.25 -34.81 11.88
C CYS A 104 -9.36 -35.94 11.35
N CYS A 105 -8.90 -35.79 10.12
CA CYS A 105 -8.06 -36.76 9.42
C CYS A 105 -6.59 -36.60 9.78
N TYR A 106 -5.89 -37.72 9.98
CA TYR A 106 -4.46 -37.75 10.28
C TYR A 106 -3.65 -38.34 9.12
N ASP A 107 -2.52 -37.73 8.79
CA ASP A 107 -1.51 -38.27 7.88
C ASP A 107 -0.12 -37.97 8.48
N ALA A 108 0.67 -39.01 8.73
CA ALA A 108 1.98 -38.89 9.37
C ALA A 108 3.08 -38.28 8.46
N GLN A 109 2.76 -37.93 7.22
CA GLN A 109 3.67 -37.23 6.31
C GLN A 109 3.80 -35.75 6.67
N ASP A 110 4.79 -35.44 7.52
CA ASP A 110 5.27 -34.06 7.70
C ASP A 110 5.93 -33.57 6.39
N ILE A 111 5.19 -32.76 5.65
CA ILE A 111 5.64 -32.09 4.41
C ILE A 111 5.71 -30.59 4.69
N GLY A 112 6.60 -30.21 5.62
CA GLY A 112 7.23 -28.89 5.67
C GLY A 112 6.25 -27.72 5.73
N GLY A 113 5.34 -27.74 6.69
CA GLY A 113 4.30 -26.71 6.89
C GLY A 113 2.89 -27.18 6.53
N ALA A 114 2.76 -28.25 5.73
CA ALA A 114 1.47 -28.90 5.52
C ALA A 114 0.95 -29.57 6.81
N PRO A 115 -0.36 -29.48 7.12
CA PRO A 115 -0.89 -30.03 8.36
C PRO A 115 -1.03 -31.56 8.32
N VAL A 116 -0.40 -32.21 9.30
CA VAL A 116 -0.57 -33.65 9.59
C VAL A 116 -1.94 -33.99 10.18
N CYS A 117 -2.69 -32.97 10.64
CA CYS A 117 -4.07 -33.10 11.11
C CYS A 117 -5.00 -32.09 10.43
N PHE A 118 -5.99 -32.56 9.67
CA PHE A 118 -6.77 -31.72 8.77
C PHE A 118 -8.27 -32.08 8.74
N TYR A 119 -9.11 -31.12 8.36
CA TYR A 119 -10.55 -31.33 8.28
C TYR A 119 -10.93 -32.29 7.13
N PRO A 120 -11.78 -33.32 7.36
CA PRO A 120 -12.35 -34.14 6.29
C PRO A 120 -13.30 -33.33 5.40
N THR A 121 -13.54 -33.82 4.18
CA THR A 121 -14.46 -33.19 3.23
C THR A 121 -15.91 -33.12 3.71
N ASN A 122 -16.29 -33.95 4.70
CA ASN A 122 -17.63 -34.02 5.28
C ASN A 122 -17.72 -33.47 6.72
N TYR A 123 -16.74 -32.68 7.18
CA TYR A 123 -16.74 -32.13 8.55
C TYR A 123 -18.02 -31.35 8.88
N GLU A 124 -18.70 -31.72 9.97
CA GLU A 124 -19.94 -31.08 10.42
C GLU A 124 -19.69 -29.89 11.35
N GLY A 125 -20.29 -28.74 11.02
CA GLY A 125 -20.31 -27.55 11.87
C GLY A 125 -21.68 -26.89 11.88
N TYR A 126 -21.91 -25.98 10.94
CA TYR A 126 -23.18 -25.26 10.76
C TYR A 126 -23.99 -25.81 9.59
N ARG A 127 -25.31 -25.66 9.66
CA ARG A 127 -26.26 -25.91 8.57
C ARG A 127 -27.17 -24.71 8.34
N VAL A 128 -27.54 -24.46 7.08
CA VAL A 128 -28.45 -23.38 6.69
C VAL A 128 -29.87 -23.71 7.16
N THR A 129 -30.48 -22.86 7.99
CA THR A 129 -31.85 -23.08 8.51
C THR A 129 -32.89 -22.15 7.89
N SER A 130 -32.50 -20.98 7.39
CA SER A 130 -33.38 -20.13 6.57
C SER A 130 -32.59 -19.28 5.57
N LYS A 131 -33.27 -18.83 4.52
CA LYS A 131 -32.81 -17.81 3.57
C LYS A 131 -33.93 -16.78 3.42
N ILE A 132 -33.71 -15.54 3.85
CA ILE A 132 -34.69 -14.45 3.81
C ILE A 132 -34.11 -13.34 2.92
N LYS A 133 -34.73 -13.06 1.78
CA LYS A 133 -34.37 -11.90 0.96
C LYS A 133 -34.78 -10.61 1.67
N THR A 134 -33.88 -9.64 1.71
CA THR A 134 -34.15 -8.26 2.15
C THR A 134 -34.24 -7.35 0.93
N SER A 135 -34.48 -6.05 1.13
CA SER A 135 -34.43 -5.05 0.04
C SER A 135 -33.02 -4.77 -0.48
N THR A 136 -31.98 -5.19 0.24
CA THR A 136 -30.57 -4.89 -0.02
C THR A 136 -29.70 -6.15 -0.12
N GLY A 137 -30.31 -7.34 -0.04
CA GLY A 137 -29.62 -8.62 -0.16
C GLY A 137 -30.32 -9.81 0.51
N ILE A 138 -29.59 -10.58 1.32
CA ILE A 138 -30.08 -11.86 1.87
C ILE A 138 -29.57 -12.07 3.29
N ASN A 139 -30.48 -12.30 4.24
CA ASN A 139 -30.17 -12.75 5.58
C ASN A 139 -30.35 -14.28 5.67
N ILE A 140 -29.38 -14.97 6.24
CA ILE A 140 -29.26 -16.43 6.25
C ILE A 140 -29.05 -16.87 7.69
N MET A 141 -29.99 -17.64 8.24
CA MET A 141 -29.82 -18.22 9.58
C MET A 141 -29.02 -19.52 9.49
N LEU A 142 -28.07 -19.67 10.41
CA LEU A 142 -27.23 -20.86 10.53
C LEU A 142 -27.40 -21.43 11.94
N ASN A 143 -27.75 -22.71 12.05
CA ASN A 143 -27.68 -23.43 13.33
C ASN A 143 -26.50 -24.39 13.30
N ARG A 144 -25.83 -24.52 14.45
CA ARG A 144 -24.79 -25.53 14.64
C ARG A 144 -25.41 -26.90 14.87
N THR A 145 -24.91 -27.94 14.20
CA THR A 145 -25.29 -29.34 14.49
C THR A 145 -24.32 -30.03 15.42
N THR A 146 -23.02 -29.73 15.27
CA THR A 146 -21.95 -30.41 16.00
C THR A 146 -21.07 -29.38 16.72
N GLN A 147 -20.88 -29.55 18.03
CA GLN A 147 -19.94 -28.75 18.81
C GLN A 147 -18.51 -29.10 18.38
N SER A 148 -17.63 -28.10 18.26
CA SER A 148 -16.21 -28.31 18.01
C SER A 148 -15.42 -28.53 19.29
N PHE A 149 -14.13 -28.75 19.11
CA PHE A 149 -13.11 -28.74 20.17
C PHE A 149 -12.90 -27.36 20.83
N ARG A 150 -13.60 -26.30 20.41
CA ARG A 150 -13.53 -24.98 21.07
C ARG A 150 -14.54 -24.85 22.22
N PRO A 151 -14.19 -24.17 23.32
CA PRO A 151 -15.17 -23.73 24.31
C PRO A 151 -16.06 -22.63 23.72
N ASN A 152 -17.27 -22.49 24.26
CA ASN A 152 -18.19 -21.38 23.97
C ASN A 152 -18.52 -21.21 22.47
N ASP A 153 -18.80 -22.32 21.77
CA ASP A 153 -19.34 -22.30 20.41
C ASP A 153 -20.71 -21.58 20.35
N ILE A 154 -20.90 -20.70 19.35
CA ILE A 154 -22.13 -19.90 19.20
C ILE A 154 -23.16 -20.70 18.39
N ASN A 155 -24.14 -21.30 19.06
CA ASN A 155 -25.07 -22.27 18.47
C ASN A 155 -25.96 -21.76 17.33
N GLN A 156 -26.24 -20.46 17.27
CA GLN A 156 -27.01 -19.84 16.19
C GLN A 156 -26.28 -18.59 15.68
N LEU A 157 -26.16 -18.45 14.37
CA LEU A 157 -25.60 -17.28 13.70
C LEU A 157 -26.59 -16.71 12.69
N ILE A 158 -26.41 -15.43 12.37
CA ILE A 158 -26.97 -14.81 11.18
C ILE A 158 -25.82 -14.39 10.26
N MET A 159 -25.91 -14.77 8.99
CA MET A 159 -25.07 -14.25 7.90
C MET A 159 -25.90 -13.27 7.08
N GLU A 160 -25.46 -12.02 7.00
CA GLU A 160 -26.08 -10.93 6.26
C GLU A 160 -25.25 -10.61 5.02
N VAL A 161 -25.83 -10.87 3.84
CA VAL A 161 -25.26 -10.53 2.54
C VAL A 161 -25.88 -9.21 2.10
N THR A 162 -25.06 -8.17 1.92
CA THR A 162 -25.51 -6.84 1.48
C THR A 162 -24.82 -6.43 0.18
N TYR A 163 -25.62 -6.09 -0.84
CA TYR A 163 -25.16 -5.59 -2.13
C TYR A 163 -24.98 -4.06 -2.03
N GLU A 164 -23.86 -3.61 -1.46
CA GLU A 164 -23.63 -2.17 -1.23
C GLU A 164 -23.55 -1.39 -2.55
N THR A 165 -22.68 -1.81 -3.49
CA THR A 165 -22.55 -1.18 -4.81
C THR A 165 -22.38 -2.25 -5.91
N PRO A 166 -22.38 -1.87 -7.22
CA PRO A 166 -22.03 -2.78 -8.32
C PRO A 166 -20.68 -3.48 -8.17
N THR A 167 -19.73 -2.86 -7.46
CA THR A 167 -18.35 -3.35 -7.28
C THR A 167 -17.99 -3.70 -5.83
N ARG A 168 -18.85 -3.38 -4.85
CA ARG A 168 -18.62 -3.67 -3.43
C ARG A 168 -19.73 -4.54 -2.83
N LEU A 169 -19.32 -5.70 -2.33
CA LEU A 169 -20.13 -6.65 -1.57
C LEU A 169 -19.74 -6.58 -0.09
N ARG A 170 -20.71 -6.79 0.80
CA ARG A 170 -20.45 -7.06 2.23
C ARG A 170 -21.10 -8.37 2.68
N ILE A 171 -20.37 -9.16 3.48
CA ILE A 171 -20.83 -10.39 4.13
C ILE A 171 -20.48 -10.31 5.62
N ARG A 172 -21.50 -10.13 6.48
CA ARG A 172 -21.37 -9.99 7.93
C ARG A 172 -21.98 -11.19 8.64
N ILE A 173 -21.21 -11.91 9.45
CA ILE A 173 -21.65 -13.08 10.23
C ILE A 173 -21.55 -12.77 11.72
N THR A 174 -22.69 -12.77 12.40
CA THR A 174 -22.82 -12.41 13.82
C THR A 174 -23.72 -13.39 14.58
N ASN A 175 -23.93 -13.16 15.88
CA ASN A 175 -24.80 -13.98 16.71
C ASN A 175 -26.27 -13.92 16.22
N GLY A 176 -26.91 -15.08 16.12
CA GLY A 176 -28.33 -15.19 15.76
C GLY A 176 -29.26 -14.59 16.81
N ASP A 177 -28.84 -14.51 18.08
CA ASP A 177 -29.50 -13.71 19.10
C ASP A 177 -29.01 -12.25 19.04
N HIS A 178 -29.85 -11.37 18.50
CA HIS A 178 -29.58 -9.93 18.37
C HIS A 178 -29.51 -9.19 19.72
N LEU A 179 -29.91 -9.80 20.84
CA LEU A 179 -29.72 -9.24 22.17
C LEU A 179 -28.26 -9.41 22.66
N VAL A 180 -27.58 -10.47 22.20
CA VAL A 180 -26.20 -10.79 22.59
C VAL A 180 -25.22 -10.23 21.54
N LYS A 181 -25.00 -8.92 21.63
CA LYS A 181 -24.02 -8.19 20.81
C LYS A 181 -22.60 -8.67 21.10
N ARG A 182 -21.78 -8.75 20.05
CA ARG A 182 -20.34 -9.03 20.11
C ARG A 182 -19.54 -7.74 19.87
N TRP A 183 -18.22 -7.81 19.99
CA TRP A 183 -17.35 -6.70 19.56
C TRP A 183 -17.42 -6.53 18.04
N GLU A 184 -17.47 -5.27 17.59
CA GLU A 184 -17.44 -4.86 16.19
C GLU A 184 -16.60 -3.57 16.10
N VAL A 185 -15.74 -3.45 15.09
CA VAL A 185 -14.76 -2.36 15.00
C VAL A 185 -15.46 -1.02 14.74
N PRO A 186 -15.25 0.02 15.58
CA PRO A 186 -15.90 1.32 15.43
C PRO A 186 -15.20 2.22 14.41
N LEU A 187 -15.11 1.78 13.15
CA LEU A 187 -14.69 2.64 12.04
C LEU A 187 -15.87 3.48 11.52
N ASP A 188 -15.59 4.76 11.23
CA ASP A 188 -16.52 5.71 10.59
C ASP A 188 -16.65 5.42 9.08
N ILE A 189 -17.24 4.26 8.76
CA ILE A 189 -17.36 3.78 7.38
C ILE A 189 -18.38 4.61 6.59
N THR A 190 -17.96 5.14 5.45
CA THR A 190 -18.87 5.74 4.47
C THR A 190 -19.74 4.65 3.85
N ARG A 191 -21.04 4.69 4.12
CA ARG A 191 -22.01 3.72 3.59
C ARG A 191 -22.90 4.37 2.55
N ASP A 192 -22.68 4.01 1.29
CA ASP A 192 -23.65 4.22 0.23
C ASP A 192 -25.01 3.61 0.58
N LYS A 193 -26.07 4.12 -0.04
CA LYS A 193 -27.39 3.49 0.03
C LYS A 193 -27.34 2.18 -0.77
N PRO A 194 -27.46 0.99 -0.15
CA PRO A 194 -27.25 -0.27 -0.86
C PRO A 194 -28.27 -0.46 -1.99
N GLY A 195 -27.81 -1.05 -3.10
CA GLY A 195 -28.64 -1.31 -4.27
C GLY A 195 -29.56 -2.53 -4.10
N SER A 196 -30.40 -2.78 -5.11
CA SER A 196 -31.22 -4.00 -5.21
C SER A 196 -30.44 -5.27 -5.56
N GLY A 197 -29.14 -5.15 -5.85
CA GLY A 197 -28.28 -6.22 -6.36
C GLY A 197 -28.36 -6.46 -7.87
N ASP A 198 -29.34 -5.89 -8.58
CA ASP A 198 -29.56 -6.13 -10.03
C ASP A 198 -28.41 -5.65 -10.93
N GLN A 199 -27.56 -4.75 -10.42
CA GLN A 199 -26.38 -4.22 -11.11
C GLN A 199 -25.05 -4.78 -10.57
N ALA A 200 -25.08 -5.79 -9.68
CA ALA A 200 -23.87 -6.36 -9.10
C ALA A 200 -23.01 -7.08 -10.14
N LEU A 201 -21.71 -6.77 -10.17
CA LEU A 201 -20.69 -7.47 -10.96
C LEU A 201 -20.24 -8.79 -10.30
N TYR A 202 -21.04 -9.29 -9.36
CA TYR A 202 -20.77 -10.45 -8.52
C TYR A 202 -22.07 -11.16 -8.12
N LYS A 203 -21.97 -12.45 -7.78
CA LYS A 203 -23.06 -13.28 -7.27
C LYS A 203 -22.60 -14.08 -6.06
N VAL A 204 -23.40 -14.08 -5.01
CA VAL A 204 -23.16 -14.90 -3.81
C VAL A 204 -23.97 -16.19 -3.90
N ALA A 205 -23.30 -17.34 -3.85
CA ALA A 205 -23.94 -18.66 -3.85
C ALA A 205 -23.89 -19.27 -2.44
N VAL A 206 -24.99 -19.90 -2.01
CA VAL A 206 -25.16 -20.49 -0.67
C VAL A 206 -25.98 -21.79 -0.77
N PRO A 207 -25.56 -22.93 -0.19
CA PRO A 207 -26.29 -24.20 -0.18
C PRO A 207 -27.72 -24.08 0.37
N ASP A 208 -28.57 -25.05 0.04
CA ASP A 208 -29.99 -25.00 0.39
C ASP A 208 -30.29 -25.36 1.85
N ILE A 209 -31.53 -25.06 2.28
CA ILE A 209 -31.94 -25.23 3.67
C ILE A 209 -31.81 -26.71 4.06
N GLY A 210 -31.13 -26.96 5.18
CA GLY A 210 -30.73 -28.28 5.66
C GLY A 210 -29.32 -28.73 5.22
N SER A 211 -28.70 -28.09 4.23
CA SER A 211 -27.32 -28.39 3.81
C SER A 211 -26.28 -27.86 4.82
N PRO A 212 -25.07 -28.46 4.88
CA PRO A 212 -23.91 -27.86 5.52
C PRO A 212 -23.64 -26.44 5.01
N PHE A 213 -23.16 -25.57 5.89
CA PHE A 213 -22.87 -24.18 5.57
C PHE A 213 -21.58 -24.03 4.76
N SER A 214 -21.69 -23.31 3.65
CA SER A 214 -20.59 -22.71 2.91
C SER A 214 -21.15 -21.54 2.09
N PHE A 215 -20.28 -20.72 1.49
CA PHE A 215 -20.68 -19.78 0.44
C PHE A 215 -19.55 -19.58 -0.58
N SER A 216 -19.91 -19.06 -1.75
CA SER A 216 -18.93 -18.55 -2.72
C SER A 216 -19.31 -17.17 -3.23
N VAL A 217 -18.30 -16.40 -3.62
CA VAL A 217 -18.47 -15.12 -4.31
C VAL A 217 -17.89 -15.26 -5.71
N ASN A 218 -18.72 -15.06 -6.72
CA ASN A 218 -18.37 -15.29 -8.12
C ASN A 218 -18.49 -13.99 -8.91
N ARG A 219 -17.43 -13.58 -9.63
CA ARG A 219 -17.45 -12.46 -10.58
C ARG A 219 -18.39 -12.80 -11.74
N THR A 220 -19.31 -11.90 -12.08
CA THR A 220 -20.09 -12.03 -13.31
C THR A 220 -19.23 -11.59 -14.49
N ALA A 221 -19.06 -12.47 -15.48
CA ALA A 221 -18.18 -12.20 -16.61
C ALA A 221 -18.71 -11.04 -17.48
N THR A 222 -17.81 -10.11 -17.83
CA THR A 222 -18.12 -8.93 -18.65
C THR A 222 -17.88 -9.14 -20.15
N VAL A 223 -17.13 -10.17 -20.54
CA VAL A 223 -16.73 -10.42 -21.96
C VAL A 223 -16.71 -11.91 -22.34
N SER A 224 -16.30 -12.82 -21.45
CA SER A 224 -16.28 -14.27 -21.69
C SER A 224 -17.51 -14.99 -21.11
N SER A 225 -17.63 -16.30 -21.36
CA SER A 225 -18.63 -17.18 -20.73
C SER A 225 -18.32 -17.55 -19.28
N ASP A 226 -17.11 -17.25 -18.81
CA ASP A 226 -16.47 -18.02 -17.75
C ASP A 226 -16.56 -17.28 -16.41
N THR A 227 -17.34 -17.85 -15.50
CA THR A 227 -17.59 -17.29 -14.17
C THR A 227 -16.40 -17.57 -13.25
N VAL A 228 -15.68 -16.54 -12.83
CA VAL A 228 -14.54 -16.66 -11.92
C VAL A 228 -15.03 -16.68 -10.47
N THR A 229 -14.73 -17.75 -9.73
CA THR A 229 -14.94 -17.82 -8.28
C THR A 229 -13.80 -17.12 -7.57
N LEU A 230 -14.12 -16.01 -6.89
CA LEU A 230 -13.16 -15.15 -6.19
C LEU A 230 -12.81 -15.71 -4.80
N LEU A 231 -13.79 -16.33 -4.16
CA LEU A 231 -13.58 -17.17 -2.98
C LEU A 231 -14.66 -18.25 -2.88
N GLN A 232 -14.26 -19.43 -2.39
CA GLN A 232 -15.14 -20.57 -2.09
C GLN A 232 -14.79 -21.11 -0.71
N THR A 233 -15.69 -20.92 0.27
CA THR A 233 -15.45 -21.39 1.64
C THR A 233 -15.59 -22.90 1.76
N THR A 234 -14.89 -23.48 2.73
CA THR A 234 -14.91 -24.92 3.04
C THR A 234 -15.66 -25.22 4.33
N GLY A 235 -15.84 -26.50 4.67
CA GLY A 235 -16.47 -26.93 5.93
C GLY A 235 -15.66 -26.59 7.19
N ALA A 236 -14.43 -26.09 7.06
CA ALA A 236 -13.53 -25.71 8.15
C ALA A 236 -13.91 -24.38 8.87
N PHE A 237 -15.22 -24.08 8.96
CA PHE A 237 -15.77 -22.87 9.57
C PHE A 237 -16.13 -23.11 11.04
N ILE A 238 -15.57 -22.29 11.94
CA ILE A 238 -15.84 -22.34 13.38
C ILE A 238 -16.17 -20.92 13.86
N PHE A 239 -17.20 -20.79 14.70
CA PHE A 239 -17.57 -19.53 15.34
C PHE A 239 -17.80 -19.77 16.84
N ALA A 240 -16.76 -19.52 17.64
CA ALA A 240 -16.75 -19.58 19.08
C ALA A 240 -16.43 -18.21 19.68
N ASP A 241 -16.76 -18.01 20.96
CA ASP A 241 -16.66 -16.71 21.62
C ASP A 241 -15.25 -16.06 21.52
N GLN A 242 -14.19 -16.88 21.62
CA GLN A 242 -12.79 -16.46 21.47
C GLN A 242 -12.04 -17.21 20.34
N PHE A 243 -12.76 -17.72 19.34
CA PHE A 243 -12.12 -18.29 18.14
C PHE A 243 -13.09 -18.28 16.95
N LEU A 244 -12.82 -17.42 15.98
CA LEU A 244 -13.48 -17.43 14.67
C LEU A 244 -12.48 -17.97 13.65
N GLN A 245 -12.86 -18.99 12.88
CA GLN A 245 -12.10 -19.48 11.74
C GLN A 245 -12.94 -19.47 10.47
N LEU A 246 -12.41 -18.86 9.42
CA LEU A 246 -12.98 -18.89 8.08
C LEU A 246 -11.89 -19.23 7.07
N SER A 247 -12.15 -20.26 6.26
CA SER A 247 -11.18 -20.82 5.33
C SER A 247 -11.77 -20.92 3.92
N TYR A 248 -11.05 -20.49 2.89
CA TYR A 248 -11.54 -20.51 1.50
C TYR A 248 -10.44 -20.60 0.43
N PHE A 249 -10.77 -21.26 -0.67
CA PHE A 249 -9.95 -21.32 -1.89
C PHE A 249 -9.95 -19.99 -2.65
N LEU A 250 -8.88 -19.75 -3.42
CA LEU A 250 -8.60 -18.51 -4.16
C LEU A 250 -8.39 -18.79 -5.66
N PRO A 251 -8.64 -17.81 -6.57
CA PRO A 251 -8.51 -18.00 -8.02
C PRO A 251 -7.09 -17.97 -8.59
N SER A 252 -6.07 -17.55 -7.82
CA SER A 252 -4.68 -17.46 -8.29
C SER A 252 -3.67 -17.54 -7.13
N ASN A 253 -2.38 -17.57 -7.47
CA ASN A 253 -1.26 -17.50 -6.52
C ASN A 253 -0.79 -16.06 -6.24
N TYR A 254 -1.45 -15.03 -6.79
CA TYR A 254 -0.93 -13.67 -6.83
C TYR A 254 -1.63 -12.76 -5.81
N ILE A 255 -1.18 -12.86 -4.55
CA ILE A 255 -1.76 -12.17 -3.39
C ILE A 255 -0.78 -11.20 -2.73
N TYR A 256 -1.31 -10.05 -2.27
CA TYR A 256 -0.56 -8.91 -1.76
C TYR A 256 -1.30 -8.29 -0.56
N GLY A 257 -0.60 -7.62 0.37
CA GLY A 257 -1.20 -6.94 1.52
C GLY A 257 -0.95 -7.65 2.86
N LEU A 258 -1.99 -7.83 3.69
CA LEU A 258 -1.94 -8.52 5.00
C LEU A 258 -0.87 -7.95 5.97
N GLY A 259 -0.66 -6.63 5.96
CA GLY A 259 0.40 -5.97 6.72
C GLY A 259 0.04 -5.70 8.19
N GLU A 260 0.98 -5.34 9.05
CA GLU A 260 2.38 -4.99 8.77
C GLU A 260 3.38 -6.12 9.09
N HIS A 261 4.28 -6.40 8.15
CA HIS A 261 5.37 -7.38 8.26
C HIS A 261 6.52 -7.02 7.32
N ARG A 262 7.67 -7.71 7.44
CA ARG A 262 8.81 -7.58 6.51
C ARG A 262 8.92 -8.82 5.63
N ASP A 263 8.43 -8.74 4.39
CA ASP A 263 8.54 -9.81 3.37
C ASP A 263 8.75 -9.26 1.93
N THR A 264 8.67 -10.10 0.90
CA THR A 264 8.52 -9.67 -0.52
C THR A 264 7.15 -9.02 -0.75
N LEU A 265 7.00 -8.28 -1.85
CA LEU A 265 5.72 -7.64 -2.19
C LEU A 265 4.62 -8.67 -2.52
N LEU A 266 4.97 -9.66 -3.36
CA LEU A 266 4.14 -10.84 -3.64
C LEU A 266 4.37 -11.87 -2.54
N HIS A 267 3.30 -12.37 -1.94
CA HIS A 267 3.40 -13.36 -0.86
C HIS A 267 3.62 -14.77 -1.38
N SER A 268 4.39 -15.56 -0.63
CA SER A 268 4.44 -17.00 -0.80
C SER A 268 3.08 -17.64 -0.46
N MET A 269 2.58 -18.54 -1.30
CA MET A 269 1.45 -19.44 -0.97
C MET A 269 1.89 -20.71 -0.24
N ASN A 270 3.19 -20.91 0.01
CA ASN A 270 3.73 -22.14 0.61
C ASN A 270 3.68 -22.13 2.14
N TRP A 271 2.49 -22.34 2.71
CA TRP A 271 2.23 -22.45 4.16
C TRP A 271 2.67 -21.21 4.96
N THR A 272 2.58 -20.03 4.32
CA THR A 272 3.03 -18.75 4.87
C THR A 272 2.04 -18.23 5.90
N LYS A 273 2.56 -17.78 7.04
CA LYS A 273 1.77 -17.35 8.21
C LYS A 273 2.06 -15.89 8.54
N PHE A 274 1.03 -15.05 8.47
CA PHE A 274 1.06 -13.67 8.96
C PHE A 274 0.34 -13.58 10.30
N ILE A 275 0.86 -12.72 11.19
CA ILE A 275 0.29 -12.46 12.52
C ILE A 275 0.00 -10.98 12.63
N LEU A 276 -1.27 -10.66 12.89
CA LEU A 276 -1.80 -9.31 12.96
C LEU A 276 -2.11 -8.99 14.43
N TRP A 277 -1.22 -8.18 15.02
CA TRP A 277 -1.24 -7.72 16.42
C TRP A 277 -0.14 -6.66 16.59
N ASN A 278 -0.48 -5.43 16.97
CA ASN A 278 0.46 -4.30 16.94
C ASN A 278 1.56 -4.45 18.01
N ASN A 279 2.84 -4.28 17.64
CA ASN A 279 3.94 -4.68 18.52
C ASN A 279 5.24 -3.91 18.26
N ASP A 280 5.81 -3.36 19.33
CA ASP A 280 7.11 -2.67 19.36
C ASP A 280 8.26 -3.67 19.12
N GLN A 281 8.60 -3.82 17.84
CA GLN A 281 9.59 -4.75 17.33
C GLN A 281 10.17 -4.24 16.00
N SER A 282 11.47 -3.94 16.00
CA SER A 282 12.23 -3.57 14.80
C SER A 282 11.99 -4.55 13.63
N PRO A 283 11.84 -4.11 12.37
CA PRO A 283 11.24 -4.91 11.30
C PRO A 283 12.00 -6.21 11.00
N LYS A 284 11.26 -7.33 10.94
CA LYS A 284 11.83 -8.67 10.77
C LYS A 284 10.80 -9.63 10.17
N GLU A 285 11.29 -10.61 9.41
CA GLU A 285 10.49 -11.70 8.84
C GLU A 285 9.83 -12.54 9.96
N ASN A 286 8.61 -13.02 9.72
CA ASN A 286 7.84 -13.89 10.63
C ASN A 286 7.57 -13.27 12.03
N MET A 287 7.51 -11.94 12.11
CA MET A 287 7.15 -11.19 13.32
C MET A 287 5.95 -10.29 13.02
N ASN A 288 5.07 -10.11 14.00
CA ASN A 288 4.07 -9.05 13.99
C ASN A 288 4.72 -7.69 14.31
N LEU A 289 4.47 -6.66 13.48
CA LEU A 289 5.07 -5.32 13.59
C LEU A 289 4.03 -4.29 14.08
N TYR A 290 4.14 -3.02 13.69
CA TYR A 290 3.46 -1.91 14.36
C TYR A 290 1.99 -1.75 13.96
N GLY A 291 1.61 -2.14 12.73
CA GLY A 291 0.24 -2.03 12.22
C GLY A 291 -0.50 -3.33 11.89
N ASP A 292 -1.82 -3.25 11.83
CA ASP A 292 -2.76 -4.33 11.51
C ASP A 292 -3.71 -3.91 10.37
N HIS A 293 -3.51 -4.51 9.20
CA HIS A 293 -4.25 -4.26 7.96
C HIS A 293 -4.76 -5.61 7.41
N PRO A 294 -5.93 -6.09 7.87
CA PRO A 294 -6.51 -7.38 7.48
C PRO A 294 -7.20 -7.29 6.10
N PHE A 295 -6.49 -6.73 5.12
CA PHE A 295 -6.88 -6.58 3.73
C PHE A 295 -5.86 -7.26 2.81
N TYR A 296 -6.34 -7.95 1.78
CA TYR A 296 -5.50 -8.37 0.66
C TYR A 296 -6.05 -7.89 -0.69
N LEU A 297 -5.13 -7.67 -1.62
CA LEU A 297 -5.36 -7.54 -3.05
C LEU A 297 -4.95 -8.85 -3.73
N MET A 298 -5.73 -9.33 -4.72
CA MET A 298 -5.39 -10.48 -5.54
C MET A 298 -5.60 -10.20 -7.03
N ILE A 299 -4.63 -10.59 -7.85
CA ILE A 299 -4.71 -10.53 -9.31
C ILE A 299 -5.22 -11.87 -9.86
N GLU A 300 -6.30 -11.84 -10.63
CA GLU A 300 -6.89 -12.98 -11.33
C GLU A 300 -6.17 -13.25 -12.67
N ASN A 301 -6.38 -14.44 -13.22
CA ASN A 301 -5.90 -14.79 -14.56
C ASN A 301 -6.45 -13.81 -15.61
N GLY A 302 -5.54 -13.15 -16.34
CA GLY A 302 -5.88 -12.11 -17.32
C GLY A 302 -5.82 -10.66 -16.80
N GLY A 303 -5.43 -10.42 -15.55
CA GLY A 303 -5.16 -9.07 -15.02
C GLY A 303 -6.36 -8.34 -14.41
N ASN A 304 -7.56 -8.94 -14.42
CA ASN A 304 -8.61 -8.55 -13.48
C ASN A 304 -8.09 -8.71 -12.05
N SER A 305 -8.63 -7.95 -11.10
CA SER A 305 -8.26 -8.01 -9.69
C SER A 305 -9.48 -7.87 -8.79
N HIS A 306 -9.39 -8.44 -7.60
CA HIS A 306 -10.32 -8.22 -6.51
C HIS A 306 -9.54 -8.02 -5.20
N GLY A 307 -10.21 -7.51 -4.18
CA GLY A 307 -9.66 -7.44 -2.82
C GLY A 307 -10.67 -7.89 -1.78
N VAL A 308 -10.18 -8.31 -0.62
CA VAL A 308 -11.02 -8.66 0.54
C VAL A 308 -10.46 -8.02 1.80
N PHE A 309 -11.32 -7.39 2.58
CA PHE A 309 -11.02 -6.81 3.89
C PHE A 309 -11.88 -7.47 4.96
N LEU A 310 -11.25 -7.97 6.03
CA LEU A 310 -11.93 -8.49 7.23
C LEU A 310 -11.92 -7.40 8.31
N LEU A 311 -13.07 -6.78 8.57
CA LEU A 311 -13.21 -5.76 9.61
C LEU A 311 -13.25 -6.41 11.01
N ASN A 312 -12.07 -6.73 11.52
CA ASN A 312 -11.84 -7.29 12.86
C ASN A 312 -10.55 -6.68 13.43
N SER A 313 -10.49 -6.45 14.75
CA SER A 313 -9.37 -5.79 15.44
C SER A 313 -8.84 -6.59 16.65
N ASN A 314 -9.24 -7.87 16.75
CA ASN A 314 -8.68 -8.81 17.71
C ASN A 314 -7.48 -9.53 17.09
N ALA A 315 -6.49 -9.92 17.90
CA ALA A 315 -5.29 -10.62 17.44
C ALA A 315 -5.65 -11.80 16.51
N MET A 316 -5.03 -11.85 15.33
CA MET A 316 -5.36 -12.87 14.35
C MET A 316 -4.15 -13.46 13.64
N GLU A 317 -4.31 -14.72 13.24
CA GLU A 317 -3.40 -15.45 12.38
C GLU A 317 -4.04 -15.62 11.00
N VAL A 318 -3.26 -15.35 9.95
CA VAL A 318 -3.67 -15.51 8.56
C VAL A 318 -2.70 -16.49 7.89
N LEU A 319 -3.20 -17.64 7.46
CA LEU A 319 -2.43 -18.70 6.81
C LEU A 319 -2.75 -18.75 5.31
N LEU A 320 -1.72 -18.68 4.47
CA LEU A 320 -1.78 -18.95 3.03
C LEU A 320 -1.26 -20.36 2.74
N GLN A 321 -1.93 -21.10 1.85
CA GLN A 321 -1.56 -22.47 1.50
C GLN A 321 -1.66 -22.76 -0.02
N PRO A 322 -0.98 -23.80 -0.56
CA PRO A 322 -0.72 -23.93 -2.00
C PRO A 322 -1.90 -24.28 -2.91
N ALA A 323 -3.11 -24.50 -2.38
CA ALA A 323 -4.28 -24.94 -3.15
C ALA A 323 -4.67 -24.12 -4.41
N PRO A 324 -4.54 -22.76 -4.46
CA PRO A 324 -4.29 -21.80 -3.39
C PRO A 324 -5.50 -21.54 -2.49
N ALA A 325 -5.24 -21.25 -1.21
CA ALA A 325 -6.28 -20.91 -0.25
C ALA A 325 -5.76 -20.01 0.89
N ILE A 326 -6.68 -19.37 1.61
CA ILE A 326 -6.44 -18.54 2.80
C ILE A 326 -7.32 -19.02 3.97
N THR A 327 -6.76 -18.99 5.17
CA THR A 327 -7.45 -19.26 6.43
C THR A 327 -7.25 -18.12 7.40
N TRP A 328 -8.34 -17.51 7.85
CA TRP A 328 -8.37 -16.46 8.88
C TRP A 328 -8.68 -17.07 10.24
N ARG A 329 -7.93 -16.72 11.29
CA ARG A 329 -8.12 -17.18 12.67
C ARG A 329 -8.01 -16.01 13.65
N THR A 330 -9.15 -15.45 14.07
CA THR A 330 -9.20 -14.33 15.04
C THR A 330 -9.75 -14.78 16.39
N ILE A 331 -9.25 -14.18 17.48
CA ILE A 331 -9.63 -14.52 18.85
C ILE A 331 -10.86 -13.77 19.38
N GLY A 332 -11.58 -13.02 18.55
CA GLY A 332 -12.74 -12.26 19.01
C GLY A 332 -13.55 -11.60 17.90
N GLY A 333 -14.44 -10.70 18.30
CA GLY A 333 -15.23 -9.88 17.39
C GLY A 333 -16.24 -10.68 16.57
N VAL A 334 -16.33 -10.35 15.29
CA VAL A 334 -17.23 -10.96 14.28
C VAL A 334 -16.46 -11.23 12.98
N ILE A 335 -17.08 -11.95 12.05
CA ILE A 335 -16.62 -11.99 10.65
C ILE A 335 -17.40 -10.93 9.88
N ASP A 336 -16.75 -9.87 9.44
CA ASP A 336 -17.37 -8.80 8.63
C ASP A 336 -16.48 -8.52 7.42
N LEU A 337 -16.81 -9.16 6.30
CA LEU A 337 -16.04 -9.15 5.07
C LEU A 337 -16.57 -8.11 4.10
N TYR A 338 -15.68 -7.29 3.57
CA TYR A 338 -15.90 -6.50 2.36
C TYR A 338 -15.15 -7.17 1.20
N VAL A 339 -15.81 -7.29 0.03
CA VAL A 339 -15.21 -7.79 -1.21
C VAL A 339 -15.34 -6.74 -2.30
N PHE A 340 -14.21 -6.37 -2.91
CA PHE A 340 -14.06 -5.30 -3.89
C PHE A 340 -13.71 -5.89 -5.25
N LEU A 341 -14.42 -5.51 -6.32
CA LEU A 341 -14.40 -6.20 -7.61
C LEU A 341 -13.43 -5.60 -8.65
N GLY A 342 -12.78 -4.47 -8.38
CA GLY A 342 -11.87 -3.84 -9.34
C GLY A 342 -12.62 -3.27 -10.56
N PRO A 343 -12.19 -3.49 -11.82
CA PRO A 343 -11.42 -4.66 -12.24
C PRO A 343 -9.89 -4.50 -12.25
N SER A 344 -9.31 -3.30 -12.30
CA SER A 344 -7.85 -3.14 -12.21
C SER A 344 -7.37 -3.21 -10.75
N PRO A 345 -6.07 -3.45 -10.50
CA PRO A 345 -5.49 -3.34 -9.16
C PRO A 345 -5.77 -2.01 -8.48
N ASN A 346 -5.73 -0.89 -9.22
CA ASN A 346 -5.98 0.44 -8.67
C ASN A 346 -7.47 0.65 -8.32
N ASP A 347 -8.39 0.15 -9.15
CA ASP A 347 -9.84 0.22 -8.87
C ASP A 347 -10.20 -0.49 -7.55
N VAL A 348 -9.50 -1.59 -7.22
CA VAL A 348 -9.67 -2.30 -5.94
C VAL A 348 -9.26 -1.39 -4.76
N ILE A 349 -8.14 -0.65 -4.88
CA ILE A 349 -7.68 0.26 -3.81
C ILE A 349 -8.61 1.48 -3.69
N GLN A 350 -9.13 2.02 -4.79
CA GLN A 350 -10.17 3.06 -4.77
C GLN A 350 -11.43 2.59 -4.03
N GLN A 351 -11.90 1.36 -4.31
CA GLN A 351 -13.08 0.76 -3.68
C GLN A 351 -12.89 0.42 -2.20
N TYR A 352 -11.66 0.07 -1.80
CA TYR A 352 -11.28 -0.16 -0.41
C TYR A 352 -11.20 1.16 0.38
N THR A 353 -10.49 2.16 -0.15
CA THR A 353 -10.34 3.48 0.50
C THR A 353 -11.64 4.27 0.57
N GLU A 354 -12.62 4.00 -0.29
CA GLU A 354 -13.99 4.50 -0.14
C GLU A 354 -14.70 3.99 1.13
N VAL A 355 -14.36 2.80 1.62
CA VAL A 355 -14.90 2.23 2.88
C VAL A 355 -14.16 2.77 4.10
N ILE A 356 -12.82 2.71 4.09
CA ILE A 356 -11.98 3.01 5.27
C ILE A 356 -11.64 4.50 5.43
N GLY A 357 -11.97 5.32 4.42
CA GLY A 357 -11.56 6.72 4.32
C GLY A 357 -10.39 6.90 3.34
N ARG A 358 -10.54 7.85 2.40
CA ARG A 358 -9.49 8.23 1.44
C ARG A 358 -8.39 9.03 2.15
N THR A 359 -7.19 8.97 1.59
CA THR A 359 -6.00 9.67 2.09
C THR A 359 -6.29 11.12 2.46
N PHE A 360 -5.83 11.62 3.60
CA PHE A 360 -5.86 13.05 3.89
C PHE A 360 -5.07 13.83 2.83
N MET A 361 -5.47 15.07 2.55
CA MET A 361 -4.63 15.98 1.75
C MET A 361 -3.58 16.62 2.67
N PRO A 362 -2.28 16.27 2.56
CA PRO A 362 -1.25 16.81 3.43
C PRO A 362 -0.86 18.22 2.98
N PRO A 363 -0.25 19.03 3.87
CA PRO A 363 0.30 20.32 3.47
C PRO A 363 1.53 20.12 2.57
N TYR A 364 1.72 20.98 1.58
CA TYR A 364 2.72 20.82 0.51
C TYR A 364 4.17 20.69 1.04
N TRP A 365 4.48 21.35 2.16
CA TRP A 365 5.81 21.30 2.78
C TRP A 365 6.19 19.90 3.28
N SER A 366 5.20 19.07 3.63
CA SER A 366 5.44 17.69 4.09
C SER A 366 5.93 16.75 2.98
N LEU A 367 5.87 17.19 1.71
CA LEU A 367 6.49 16.49 0.59
C LEU A 367 7.96 16.90 0.39
N GLY A 368 8.52 17.82 1.20
CA GLY A 368 9.93 18.17 1.15
C GLY A 368 10.86 17.06 1.67
N PHE A 369 12.04 17.45 2.14
CA PHE A 369 12.99 16.58 2.84
C PHE A 369 13.03 16.90 4.34
N HIS A 370 13.05 15.84 5.14
CA HIS A 370 12.95 15.86 6.60
C HIS A 370 14.22 15.29 7.23
N VAL A 371 14.77 15.94 8.26
CA VAL A 371 15.96 15.45 8.98
C VAL A 371 15.72 15.37 10.47
N CYS A 372 16.04 14.22 11.05
CA CYS A 372 15.82 13.86 12.44
C CYS A 372 17.00 13.03 12.98
N ARG A 373 17.15 12.92 14.30
CA ARG A 373 17.82 11.82 14.98
C ARG A 373 17.34 11.74 16.41
N TRP A 374 17.48 10.58 17.02
CA TRP A 374 17.53 10.48 18.46
C TRP A 374 18.87 11.03 18.98
N GLY A 375 18.81 12.01 19.87
CA GLY A 375 19.97 12.59 20.55
C GLY A 375 20.72 13.66 19.77
N TYR A 376 20.04 14.73 19.32
CA TYR A 376 20.72 16.00 19.03
C TYR A 376 21.22 16.67 20.33
N LYS A 377 20.54 16.44 21.46
CA LYS A 377 20.89 16.80 22.85
C LYS A 377 20.79 18.28 23.19
N THR A 378 20.87 19.20 22.24
CA THR A 378 20.65 20.64 22.47
C THR A 378 20.06 21.34 21.25
N ALA A 379 19.33 22.44 21.49
CA ALA A 379 18.79 23.28 20.41
C ALA A 379 19.89 23.84 19.48
N ASN A 380 21.03 24.24 20.03
CA ASN A 380 22.18 24.70 19.24
C ASN A 380 22.70 23.59 18.31
N ARG A 381 22.77 22.34 18.81
CA ARG A 381 23.22 21.20 18.01
C ARG A 381 22.21 20.82 16.93
N THR A 382 20.90 21.01 17.14
CA THR A 382 19.92 20.93 16.06
C THR A 382 20.25 21.96 14.96
N MET A 383 20.57 23.21 15.32
CA MET A 383 20.85 24.26 14.34
C MET A 383 22.16 24.06 13.56
N GLU A 384 23.23 23.56 14.21
CA GLU A 384 24.50 23.19 13.53
C GLU A 384 24.29 22.22 12.36
N ILE A 385 23.29 21.33 12.47
CA ILE A 385 22.96 20.31 11.47
C ILE A 385 22.24 20.97 10.27
N VAL A 386 21.25 21.83 10.54
CA VAL A 386 20.58 22.66 9.52
C VAL A 386 21.61 23.51 8.77
N GLU A 387 22.54 24.16 9.48
CA GLU A 387 23.64 24.93 8.86
C GLU A 387 24.61 24.04 8.06
N ARG A 388 24.85 22.79 8.46
CA ARG A 388 25.67 21.84 7.70
C ARG A 388 25.00 21.42 6.40
N ILE A 389 23.71 21.12 6.42
CA ILE A 389 22.92 20.74 5.24
C ILE A 389 22.83 21.91 4.26
N ARG A 390 22.44 23.10 4.75
CA ARG A 390 22.27 24.31 3.92
C ARG A 390 23.59 24.79 3.29
N ARG A 391 24.75 24.56 3.93
CA ARG A 391 26.09 24.85 3.34
C ARG A 391 26.41 24.06 2.07
N TYR A 392 25.82 22.87 1.88
CA TYR A 392 25.98 22.09 0.64
C TYR A 392 24.93 22.41 -0.43
N GLY A 393 23.94 23.27 -0.12
CA GLY A 393 22.83 23.59 -1.01
C GLY A 393 21.80 22.47 -1.14
N ILE A 394 21.73 21.55 -0.16
CA ILE A 394 20.77 20.45 -0.14
C ILE A 394 19.40 21.01 0.32
N PRO A 395 18.29 20.76 -0.41
CA PRO A 395 16.95 21.14 0.04
C PRO A 395 16.53 20.42 1.33
N GLN A 396 15.92 21.14 2.26
CA GLN A 396 15.35 20.62 3.51
C GLN A 396 14.17 21.52 3.93
N ASP A 397 12.98 20.94 4.07
CA ASP A 397 11.80 21.68 4.54
C ASP A 397 11.57 21.56 6.04
N VAL A 398 11.94 20.41 6.64
CA VAL A 398 11.50 20.10 8.00
C VAL A 398 12.67 19.65 8.87
N GLN A 399 12.83 20.32 10.01
CA GLN A 399 13.74 19.90 11.07
C GLN A 399 12.93 19.24 12.19
N TRP A 400 13.45 18.12 12.70
CA TRP A 400 12.77 17.31 13.69
C TRP A 400 13.59 17.24 14.98
N ASN A 401 12.93 17.11 16.12
CA ASN A 401 13.56 16.68 17.36
C ASN A 401 12.82 15.50 17.99
N ASP A 402 13.63 14.55 18.45
CA ASP A 402 13.29 13.37 19.23
C ASP A 402 13.23 13.74 20.73
N LEU A 403 13.10 12.76 21.64
CA LEU A 403 12.89 12.88 23.08
C LEU A 403 13.84 13.87 23.78
N ASP A 404 15.01 14.14 23.21
CA ASP A 404 16.01 15.05 23.78
C ASP A 404 15.57 16.52 23.93
N TYR A 405 14.44 16.94 23.35
CA TYR A 405 13.84 18.25 23.66
C TYR A 405 13.10 18.29 25.01
N MET A 406 12.59 17.16 25.49
CA MET A 406 11.68 17.09 26.64
C MET A 406 12.40 17.24 27.98
N ASP A 407 11.68 17.69 29.02
CA ASP A 407 12.18 17.65 30.40
C ASP A 407 11.93 16.27 31.02
N HIS A 408 13.00 15.46 31.11
CA HIS A 408 12.98 14.08 31.60
C HIS A 408 12.08 13.14 30.77
N ASN A 409 12.10 13.28 29.44
CA ASN A 409 11.31 12.48 28.48
C ASN A 409 9.78 12.58 28.69
N ARG A 410 9.28 13.73 29.15
CA ARG A 410 7.85 13.95 29.40
C ARG A 410 7.22 14.81 28.31
N ASP A 411 6.13 14.32 27.73
CA ASP A 411 5.38 15.00 26.67
C ASP A 411 4.94 16.40 27.07
N PHE A 412 4.93 17.32 26.09
CA PHE A 412 4.50 18.70 26.28
C PHE A 412 5.34 19.48 27.33
N THR A 413 6.65 19.17 27.40
CA THR A 413 7.63 19.89 28.23
C THR A 413 8.92 20.21 27.44
N THR A 414 9.74 21.11 27.98
CA THR A 414 11.04 21.50 27.39
C THR A 414 12.15 21.42 28.44
N GLY A 415 13.22 20.69 28.15
CA GLY A 415 14.38 20.57 29.04
C GLY A 415 15.18 21.87 29.12
N ILE A 416 15.09 22.60 30.24
CA ILE A 416 15.66 23.96 30.37
C ILE A 416 17.18 23.99 30.11
N SER A 417 17.92 22.97 30.50
CA SER A 417 19.38 22.89 30.33
C SER A 417 19.85 22.44 28.93
N THR A 418 18.95 21.96 28.07
CA THR A 418 19.25 21.39 26.75
C THR A 418 18.57 22.16 25.62
N PHE A 419 17.28 22.44 25.78
CA PHE A 419 16.40 23.12 24.83
C PHE A 419 15.72 24.36 25.45
N GLY A 420 16.32 25.00 26.46
CA GLY A 420 15.79 26.22 27.09
C GLY A 420 15.56 27.43 26.15
N ASN A 421 15.97 27.35 24.88
CA ASN A 421 15.62 28.29 23.80
C ASN A 421 14.92 27.58 22.62
N GLN A 422 14.04 26.60 22.89
CA GLN A 422 13.32 25.86 21.84
C GLN A 422 12.44 26.79 20.99
N THR A 423 11.83 27.81 21.59
CA THR A 423 11.06 28.84 20.88
C THR A 423 11.90 29.52 19.80
N GLY A 424 13.08 30.05 20.15
CA GLY A 424 13.97 30.73 19.20
C GLY A 424 14.57 29.82 18.13
N LEU A 425 14.69 28.51 18.39
CA LEU A 425 15.05 27.52 17.36
C LEU A 425 13.93 27.39 16.32
N VAL A 426 12.67 27.28 16.75
CA VAL A 426 11.52 27.15 15.83
C VAL A 426 11.26 28.45 15.07
N GLU A 427 11.35 29.60 15.73
CA GLU A 427 11.24 30.92 15.09
C GLU A 427 12.29 31.10 13.98
N GLU A 428 13.54 30.65 14.18
CA GLU A 428 14.59 30.70 13.16
C GLU A 428 14.33 29.73 12.00
N LEU A 429 13.80 28.53 12.27
CA LEU A 429 13.37 27.58 11.22
C LEU A 429 12.26 28.20 10.36
N HIS A 430 11.22 28.77 10.99
CA HIS A 430 10.15 29.48 10.29
C HIS A 430 10.69 30.67 9.47
N ARG A 431 11.65 31.45 10.01
CA ARG A 431 12.32 32.56 9.31
C ARG A 431 13.15 32.09 8.10
N LEU A 432 13.62 30.85 8.10
CA LEU A 432 14.30 30.20 6.97
C LEU A 432 13.35 29.54 5.96
N GLY A 433 12.03 29.68 6.15
CA GLY A 433 10.98 29.06 5.33
C GLY A 433 10.89 27.55 5.51
N MET A 434 11.33 27.04 6.67
CA MET A 434 11.27 25.64 7.09
C MET A 434 10.17 25.45 8.15
N HIS A 435 9.89 24.20 8.50
CA HIS A 435 8.88 23.77 9.46
C HIS A 435 9.51 22.90 10.56
N TYR A 436 8.83 22.77 11.69
CA TYR A 436 9.31 22.00 12.85
C TYR A 436 8.32 20.89 13.26
N MET A 437 8.85 19.69 13.46
CA MET A 437 8.14 18.51 13.97
C MET A 437 8.81 18.00 15.25
N MET A 438 8.02 17.46 16.18
CA MET A 438 8.53 16.83 17.39
C MET A 438 7.88 15.47 17.65
N ILE A 439 8.61 14.58 18.33
CA ILE A 439 8.05 13.34 18.89
C ILE A 439 7.09 13.65 20.05
N VAL A 440 6.06 12.83 20.18
CA VAL A 440 5.09 12.76 21.28
C VAL A 440 4.79 11.28 21.53
N ASP A 441 4.82 10.87 22.79
CA ASP A 441 4.40 9.54 23.25
C ASP A 441 2.97 9.59 23.83
N PRO A 442 2.24 8.46 23.82
CA PRO A 442 1.06 8.26 24.69
C PRO A 442 1.42 8.06 26.18
N GLY A 443 2.72 7.99 26.52
CA GLY A 443 3.24 7.60 27.82
C GLY A 443 3.23 8.71 28.88
N ILE A 444 2.06 9.17 29.30
CA ILE A 444 1.96 10.30 30.24
C ILE A 444 2.51 9.94 31.63
N SER A 445 3.67 10.52 31.98
CA SER A 445 4.35 10.26 33.26
C SER A 445 3.50 10.64 34.48
N ASN A 446 3.31 9.68 35.40
CA ASN A 446 2.63 9.90 36.66
C ASN A 446 3.58 10.30 37.81
N SER A 447 4.89 10.30 37.56
CA SER A 447 5.93 10.34 38.61
C SER A 447 6.30 11.74 39.12
N ALA A 448 5.80 12.82 38.48
CA ALA A 448 6.06 14.19 38.90
C ALA A 448 5.42 14.56 40.26
N GLY A 449 4.30 13.91 40.59
CA GLY A 449 3.42 14.27 41.71
C GLY A 449 2.41 15.37 41.34
N THR A 450 1.29 15.41 42.07
CA THR A 450 0.15 16.29 41.78
C THR A 450 0.50 17.78 41.79
N GLY A 451 -0.03 18.52 40.81
CA GLY A 451 0.13 19.96 40.64
C GLY A 451 1.48 20.37 40.05
N LYS A 452 2.17 19.46 39.36
CA LYS A 452 3.53 19.67 38.81
C LYS A 452 3.68 19.23 37.36
N TYR A 453 2.66 18.65 36.74
CA TYR A 453 2.71 18.24 35.34
C TYR A 453 1.32 18.28 34.73
N TYR A 454 1.05 19.37 34.00
CA TYR A 454 -0.27 19.73 33.49
C TYR A 454 -0.96 18.60 32.72
N SER A 455 -0.22 17.85 31.89
CA SER A 455 -0.75 16.70 31.15
C SER A 455 -1.33 15.63 32.08
N TYR A 456 -0.55 15.16 33.06
CA TYR A 456 -1.04 14.20 34.04
C TYR A 456 -2.18 14.77 34.91
N ASP A 457 -2.00 15.99 35.43
CA ASP A 457 -2.96 16.63 36.34
C ASP A 457 -4.33 16.88 35.66
N LEU A 458 -4.33 17.26 34.37
CA LEU A 458 -5.56 17.41 33.58
C LEU A 458 -6.19 16.06 33.24
N GLY A 459 -5.38 15.05 32.89
CA GLY A 459 -5.87 13.71 32.57
C GLY A 459 -6.57 13.03 33.75
N VAL A 460 -6.01 13.18 34.97
CA VAL A 460 -6.66 12.75 36.21
C VAL A 460 -7.96 13.52 36.46
N LYS A 461 -7.96 14.85 36.26
CA LYS A 461 -9.15 15.70 36.45
C LYS A 461 -10.30 15.36 35.49
N LEU A 462 -9.99 14.95 34.26
CA LEU A 462 -10.99 14.58 33.24
C LEU A 462 -11.38 13.10 33.28
N ASP A 463 -10.63 12.26 34.00
CA ASP A 463 -10.80 10.81 34.12
C ASP A 463 -10.68 10.07 32.77
N VAL A 464 -9.61 10.36 32.02
CA VAL A 464 -9.39 9.90 30.62
C VAL A 464 -8.30 8.84 30.45
N PHE A 465 -7.76 8.28 31.53
CA PHE A 465 -6.72 7.25 31.46
C PHE A 465 -7.31 5.84 31.46
N ILE A 466 -6.69 4.93 30.70
CA ILE A 466 -7.02 3.50 30.64
C ILE A 466 -6.88 2.88 32.02
N LYS A 467 -7.87 2.07 32.43
CA LYS A 467 -8.00 1.53 33.78
C LYS A 467 -7.65 0.04 33.86
N ASN A 468 -7.11 -0.39 34.98
CA ASN A 468 -7.03 -1.81 35.33
C ASN A 468 -8.38 -2.30 35.90
N VAL A 469 -8.51 -3.60 36.14
CA VAL A 469 -9.75 -4.23 36.64
C VAL A 469 -10.25 -3.75 38.00
N SER A 470 -9.48 -2.94 38.74
CA SER A 470 -9.92 -2.27 39.99
C SER A 470 -10.44 -0.84 39.79
N GLY A 471 -10.54 -0.38 38.54
CA GLY A 471 -10.99 0.97 38.18
C GLY A 471 -9.95 2.07 38.41
N GLN A 472 -8.72 1.72 38.82
CA GLN A 472 -7.57 2.63 38.90
C GLN A 472 -6.84 2.70 37.55
N PRO A 473 -6.18 3.83 37.20
CA PRO A 473 -5.34 3.91 36.01
C PRO A 473 -4.32 2.77 35.93
N LEU A 474 -4.15 2.18 34.75
CA LEU A 474 -3.11 1.19 34.50
C LEU A 474 -1.75 1.89 34.44
N ILE A 475 -0.77 1.39 35.20
CA ILE A 475 0.59 1.94 35.25
C ILE A 475 1.52 1.05 34.42
N GLY A 476 2.04 1.59 33.32
CA GLY A 476 3.09 1.00 32.50
C GLY A 476 4.46 1.62 32.78
N VAL A 477 5.43 1.32 31.92
CA VAL A 477 6.77 1.95 31.93
C VAL A 477 7.19 2.27 30.49
N VAL A 478 7.52 3.53 30.21
CA VAL A 478 8.03 4.03 28.92
C VAL A 478 9.20 5.02 29.22
N TRP A 479 9.61 5.86 28.27
CA TRP A 479 10.79 6.75 28.37
C TRP A 479 10.89 7.65 29.62
N PRO A 480 9.82 8.22 30.20
CA PRO A 480 9.89 8.98 31.47
C PRO A 480 9.78 8.10 32.73
N GLY A 481 9.91 6.77 32.61
CA GLY A 481 9.71 5.83 33.70
C GLY A 481 8.24 5.40 33.82
N PRO A 482 7.64 5.37 35.04
CA PRO A 482 6.24 5.00 35.22
C PRO A 482 5.24 5.97 34.55
N VAL A 483 4.32 5.42 33.77
CA VAL A 483 3.35 6.17 32.94
C VAL A 483 1.92 5.65 33.11
N VAL A 484 0.94 6.49 32.74
CA VAL A 484 -0.45 6.12 32.49
C VAL A 484 -0.82 6.46 31.04
N PHE A 485 -1.67 5.64 30.42
CA PHE A 485 -2.00 5.77 29.00
C PHE A 485 -3.37 6.44 28.79
N PRO A 486 -3.49 7.47 27.94
CA PRO A 486 -4.79 8.01 27.52
C PRO A 486 -5.66 6.95 26.85
N ASP A 487 -6.96 7.00 27.14
CA ASP A 487 -8.00 6.28 26.42
C ASP A 487 -8.51 7.16 25.28
N PHE A 488 -7.99 6.98 24.06
CA PHE A 488 -8.43 7.76 22.90
C PHE A 488 -9.85 7.39 22.43
N THR A 489 -10.50 6.38 23.01
CA THR A 489 -11.92 6.05 22.76
C THR A 489 -12.88 6.76 23.75
N HIS A 490 -12.35 7.38 24.81
CA HIS A 490 -13.16 8.12 25.78
C HIS A 490 -13.60 9.50 25.26
N PRO A 491 -14.87 9.91 25.42
CA PRO A 491 -15.43 11.09 24.74
C PRO A 491 -14.81 12.44 25.17
N LYS A 492 -14.12 12.51 26.32
CA LYS A 492 -13.36 13.71 26.74
C LYS A 492 -11.88 13.69 26.31
N SER A 493 -11.42 12.60 25.69
CA SER A 493 -10.00 12.41 25.36
C SER A 493 -9.53 13.37 24.27
N GLN A 494 -10.42 13.70 23.33
CA GLN A 494 -10.15 14.76 22.34
C GLN A 494 -9.91 16.12 23.00
N ASP A 495 -10.82 16.55 23.90
CA ASP A 495 -10.68 17.82 24.61
C ASP A 495 -9.39 17.86 25.45
N TYR A 496 -9.07 16.73 26.11
CA TYR A 496 -7.83 16.55 26.85
C TYR A 496 -6.58 16.72 25.96
N TRP A 497 -6.49 15.95 24.88
CA TRP A 497 -5.33 15.91 23.98
C TRP A 497 -5.12 17.27 23.28
N THR A 498 -6.21 17.86 22.77
CA THR A 498 -6.18 19.21 22.22
C THR A 498 -5.74 20.24 23.25
N ALA A 499 -6.20 20.16 24.51
CA ALA A 499 -5.86 21.14 25.54
C ALA A 499 -4.39 21.10 25.99
N ILE A 500 -3.76 19.92 26.05
CA ILE A 500 -2.33 19.81 26.44
C ILE A 500 -1.41 20.22 25.28
N ALA A 501 -1.74 19.81 24.06
CA ALA A 501 -1.02 20.23 22.87
C ALA A 501 -1.13 21.75 22.63
N ALA A 502 -2.33 22.31 22.78
CA ALA A 502 -2.57 23.75 22.64
C ALA A 502 -1.89 24.59 23.73
N ASP A 503 -1.60 24.02 24.91
CA ASP A 503 -0.84 24.71 25.95
C ASP A 503 0.65 24.77 25.59
N PHE A 504 1.23 23.65 25.15
CA PHE A 504 2.62 23.58 24.72
C PHE A 504 2.89 24.44 23.47
N HIS A 505 1.95 24.46 22.51
CA HIS A 505 2.07 25.24 21.28
C HIS A 505 2.25 26.76 21.52
N LYS A 506 1.82 27.28 22.68
CA LYS A 506 2.05 28.70 23.08
C LYS A 506 3.53 29.03 23.28
N SER A 507 4.36 28.02 23.54
CA SER A 507 5.80 28.16 23.81
C SER A 507 6.67 27.57 22.69
N VAL A 508 6.18 26.56 21.98
CA VAL A 508 6.86 25.89 20.86
C VAL A 508 5.87 25.78 19.70
N PRO A 509 5.92 26.67 18.69
CA PRO A 509 4.95 26.69 17.60
C PRO A 509 5.25 25.61 16.55
N PHE A 510 4.96 24.36 16.89
CA PHE A 510 5.20 23.19 16.01
C PHE A 510 4.18 23.09 14.87
N ASP A 511 4.62 22.63 13.70
CA ASP A 511 3.80 22.55 12.48
C ASP A 511 3.07 21.20 12.31
N GLY A 512 3.41 20.20 13.13
CA GLY A 512 2.81 18.87 13.14
C GLY A 512 3.38 17.97 14.24
N MET A 513 2.94 16.72 14.29
CA MET A 513 3.29 15.74 15.33
C MET A 513 3.85 14.44 14.73
N TRP A 514 4.91 13.96 15.34
CA TRP A 514 5.34 12.56 15.23
C TRP A 514 4.82 11.84 16.48
N ILE A 515 3.88 10.92 16.31
CA ILE A 515 3.37 10.08 17.40
C ILE A 515 4.03 8.70 17.32
N ASP A 516 4.62 8.26 18.44
CA ASP A 516 5.42 7.05 18.52
C ASP A 516 4.98 6.18 19.72
N MET A 517 5.56 4.98 19.85
CA MET A 517 5.32 4.07 20.98
C MET A 517 3.85 3.65 21.14
N ASN A 518 3.04 3.76 20.07
CA ASN A 518 1.58 3.79 20.12
C ASN A 518 0.87 2.52 19.64
N GLU A 519 1.55 1.37 19.71
CA GLU A 519 0.94 0.05 19.55
C GLU A 519 -0.16 -0.32 20.56
N VAL A 520 -0.23 0.14 21.82
CA VAL A 520 0.73 0.91 22.64
C VAL A 520 1.88 0.05 23.17
N SER A 521 3.09 0.59 23.14
CA SER A 521 4.30 -0.01 23.68
C SER A 521 4.40 0.15 25.20
N ASN A 522 5.04 -0.83 25.85
CA ASN A 522 5.23 -0.88 27.30
C ASN A 522 6.50 -1.69 27.61
N PHE A 523 7.46 -1.09 28.32
CA PHE A 523 8.73 -1.75 28.67
C PHE A 523 8.56 -2.89 29.68
N VAL A 524 7.39 -2.98 30.33
CA VAL A 524 6.92 -4.17 31.06
C VAL A 524 5.79 -4.86 30.29
N SER A 525 5.71 -6.19 30.35
CA SER A 525 4.54 -6.89 29.82
C SER A 525 3.34 -6.68 30.75
N GLY A 526 2.28 -6.03 30.27
CA GLY A 526 1.04 -5.88 31.01
C GLY A 526 0.97 -4.59 31.84
N SER A 527 1.48 -4.62 33.06
CA SER A 527 1.58 -3.45 33.95
C SER A 527 2.69 -3.61 34.97
N THR A 528 3.03 -2.56 35.72
CA THR A 528 3.97 -2.63 36.85
C THR A 528 3.51 -3.58 37.97
N SER A 529 2.23 -3.95 38.00
CA SER A 529 1.63 -4.91 38.93
C SER A 529 1.32 -6.27 38.29
N GLY A 530 1.76 -6.52 37.05
CA GLY A 530 1.35 -7.68 36.25
C GLY A 530 -0.07 -7.57 35.71
N CYS A 531 -0.68 -8.71 35.34
CA CYS A 531 -2.06 -8.82 34.84
C CYS A 531 -2.88 -9.83 35.67
N PRO A 532 -4.22 -9.78 35.63
CA PRO A 532 -5.08 -10.69 36.39
C PRO A 532 -4.89 -12.16 35.99
N SER A 533 -4.44 -12.98 36.94
CA SER A 533 -4.25 -14.42 36.73
C SER A 533 -5.56 -15.17 36.48
N ASN A 534 -5.53 -16.21 35.65
CA ASN A 534 -6.69 -17.01 35.25
C ASN A 534 -7.76 -16.24 34.47
N SER A 535 -7.38 -15.13 33.81
CA SER A 535 -8.26 -14.40 32.89
C SER A 535 -8.17 -14.99 31.49
N HIS A 536 -9.30 -15.42 30.93
CA HIS A 536 -9.40 -15.92 29.56
C HIS A 536 -9.08 -14.85 28.50
N PHE A 537 -9.00 -13.56 28.85
CA PHE A 537 -8.51 -12.53 27.94
C PHE A 537 -6.98 -12.40 27.92
N GLU A 538 -6.31 -12.74 29.03
CA GLU A 538 -4.83 -12.74 29.08
C GLU A 538 -4.28 -14.07 28.53
N ASP A 539 -4.96 -15.18 28.87
CA ASP A 539 -4.66 -16.55 28.47
C ASP A 539 -5.85 -17.16 27.67
N PRO A 540 -6.01 -16.81 26.37
CA PRO A 540 -7.15 -17.25 25.55
C PRO A 540 -7.09 -18.74 25.12
N PRO A 541 -8.25 -19.36 24.79
CA PRO A 541 -8.34 -20.77 24.35
C PRO A 541 -7.78 -21.04 22.94
N TYR A 542 -7.35 -19.98 22.25
CA TYR A 542 -6.45 -20.01 21.10
C TYR A 542 -5.56 -18.78 21.19
N LEU A 543 -4.25 -18.97 21.04
CA LEU A 543 -3.27 -17.89 21.00
C LEU A 543 -2.64 -17.88 19.59
N PRO A 544 -2.87 -16.84 18.78
CA PRO A 544 -2.11 -16.63 17.54
C PRO A 544 -0.60 -16.56 17.84
N SER A 545 0.23 -16.79 16.82
CA SER A 545 1.69 -16.91 16.98
C SER A 545 2.43 -15.58 17.27
N VAL A 546 1.89 -14.75 18.18
CA VAL A 546 2.38 -13.40 18.54
C VAL A 546 3.74 -13.40 19.23
N SER A 547 4.48 -12.31 19.04
CA SER A 547 5.74 -12.03 19.72
C SER A 547 5.68 -12.26 21.23
N GLY A 548 6.69 -12.94 21.77
CA GLY A 548 6.81 -13.21 23.20
C GLY A 548 5.82 -14.23 23.78
N GLY A 549 4.96 -14.84 22.95
CA GLY A 549 4.12 -15.98 23.34
C GLY A 549 2.97 -15.63 24.30
N LYS A 550 2.48 -14.39 24.27
CA LYS A 550 1.32 -13.89 25.04
C LYS A 550 0.87 -12.54 24.48
N LEU A 551 -0.44 -12.25 24.54
CA LEU A 551 -0.99 -11.02 23.95
C LEU A 551 -0.45 -9.73 24.59
N PHE A 552 -0.28 -9.71 25.91
CA PHE A 552 0.23 -8.57 26.68
C PHE A 552 1.77 -8.46 26.68
N TYR A 553 2.47 -9.12 25.75
CA TYR A 553 3.92 -8.92 25.58
C TYR A 553 4.18 -7.50 25.07
N ARG A 554 5.03 -6.75 25.79
CA ARG A 554 5.40 -5.35 25.49
C ARG A 554 4.22 -4.37 25.28
N THR A 555 3.02 -4.69 25.79
CA THR A 555 1.85 -3.80 25.75
C THR A 555 1.09 -3.86 27.08
N MET A 556 -0.13 -3.34 27.14
CA MET A 556 -1.00 -3.38 28.32
C MET A 556 -1.65 -4.75 28.55
N CYS A 557 -2.19 -4.98 29.75
CA CYS A 557 -3.03 -6.15 30.04
C CYS A 557 -4.30 -6.17 29.17
N MET A 558 -4.70 -7.33 28.67
CA MET A 558 -5.86 -7.50 27.79
C MET A 558 -7.19 -7.17 28.47
N THR A 559 -7.25 -7.33 29.79
CA THR A 559 -8.36 -6.93 30.67
C THR A 559 -8.41 -5.44 31.00
N ALA A 560 -7.45 -4.62 30.52
CA ALA A 560 -7.48 -3.18 30.74
C ALA A 560 -8.70 -2.54 30.07
N GLN A 561 -9.38 -1.66 30.80
CA GLN A 561 -10.65 -1.06 30.46
C GLN A 561 -10.43 0.28 29.75
N GLN A 562 -10.96 0.38 28.55
CA GLN A 562 -11.22 1.63 27.83
C GLN A 562 -12.74 1.90 27.82
N TYR A 563 -13.15 3.06 27.34
CA TYR A 563 -14.55 3.53 27.36
C TYR A 563 -15.46 2.71 26.44
N THR A 564 -14.94 2.26 25.29
CA THR A 564 -15.72 1.49 24.30
C THR A 564 -15.60 -0.03 24.45
N SER A 565 -14.51 -0.53 25.04
CA SER A 565 -14.26 -1.96 25.23
C SER A 565 -13.02 -2.21 26.13
N ILE A 566 -12.59 -3.48 26.21
CA ILE A 566 -11.29 -3.85 26.80
C ILE A 566 -10.17 -3.88 25.76
N GLN A 567 -8.91 -3.80 26.23
CA GLN A 567 -7.70 -3.82 25.42
C GLN A 567 -7.63 -5.01 24.44
N TYR A 568 -8.12 -6.19 24.84
CA TYR A 568 -8.25 -7.39 23.99
C TYR A 568 -8.93 -7.14 22.62
N ASN A 569 -9.84 -6.16 22.57
CA ASN A 569 -10.61 -5.77 21.39
C ASN A 569 -10.06 -4.51 20.69
N LEU A 570 -9.39 -3.64 21.46
CA LEU A 570 -9.05 -2.27 21.05
C LEU A 570 -7.57 -2.03 20.77
N HIS A 571 -6.70 -2.94 21.18
CA HIS A 571 -5.24 -2.78 21.07
C HIS A 571 -4.79 -2.37 19.65
N ALA A 572 -5.20 -3.11 18.62
CA ALA A 572 -4.85 -2.82 17.23
C ALA A 572 -5.34 -1.44 16.72
N LEU A 573 -6.28 -0.79 17.43
CA LEU A 573 -6.81 0.52 17.08
C LEU A 573 -6.11 1.69 17.80
N TYR A 574 -5.18 1.43 18.73
CA TYR A 574 -4.66 2.48 19.62
C TYR A 574 -4.00 3.64 18.84
N GLY A 575 -3.01 3.34 17.99
CA GLY A 575 -2.35 4.33 17.14
C GLY A 575 -3.28 5.01 16.12
N LEU A 576 -4.32 4.32 15.63
CA LEU A 576 -5.33 4.95 14.76
C LEU A 576 -6.16 6.00 15.53
N MET A 577 -6.59 5.67 16.75
CA MET A 577 -7.39 6.58 17.59
C MET A 577 -6.55 7.76 18.08
N GLU A 578 -5.27 7.56 18.39
CA GLU A 578 -4.32 8.65 18.67
C GLU A 578 -4.04 9.51 17.42
N THR A 579 -3.88 8.90 16.24
CA THR A 579 -3.70 9.64 14.97
C THR A 579 -4.90 10.57 14.74
N LYS A 580 -6.12 10.05 14.91
CA LYS A 580 -7.37 10.82 14.80
C LYS A 580 -7.41 11.96 15.83
N ALA A 581 -7.08 11.68 17.09
CA ALA A 581 -7.06 12.67 18.16
C ALA A 581 -6.03 13.79 17.90
N SER A 582 -4.84 13.42 17.43
CA SER A 582 -3.73 14.33 17.10
C SER A 582 -4.03 15.16 15.85
N HIS A 583 -4.62 14.56 14.82
CA HIS A 583 -5.08 15.26 13.63
C HIS A 583 -6.10 16.35 13.99
N GLN A 584 -7.13 16.01 14.78
CA GLN A 584 -8.15 16.97 15.19
C GLN A 584 -7.56 18.04 16.14
N ALA A 585 -6.60 17.69 17.00
CA ALA A 585 -5.89 18.66 17.84
C ALA A 585 -5.11 19.67 16.98
N LEU A 586 -4.27 19.22 16.04
CA LEU A 586 -3.50 20.08 15.15
C LEU A 586 -4.38 20.97 14.26
N THR A 587 -5.43 20.41 13.66
CA THR A 587 -6.44 21.16 12.90
C THR A 587 -7.11 22.25 13.75
N THR A 588 -7.35 22.00 15.05
CA THR A 588 -7.92 22.98 15.98
C THR A 588 -6.90 24.06 16.41
N ILE A 589 -5.63 23.68 16.59
CA ILE A 589 -4.55 24.57 17.06
C ILE A 589 -4.06 25.51 15.95
N LEU A 590 -3.90 24.98 14.73
CA LEU A 590 -3.26 25.65 13.61
C LEU A 590 -4.26 26.30 12.64
N GLY A 591 -5.50 25.79 12.57
CA GLY A 591 -6.52 26.26 11.62
C GLY A 591 -6.21 25.96 10.14
N LYS A 592 -5.16 25.17 9.88
CA LYS A 592 -4.66 24.77 8.56
C LYS A 592 -4.27 23.30 8.55
N ARG A 593 -4.05 22.73 7.36
CA ARG A 593 -3.50 21.36 7.18
C ARG A 593 -2.16 21.25 7.90
N SER A 594 -1.98 20.09 8.52
CA SER A 594 -0.81 19.74 9.31
C SER A 594 -0.40 18.30 9.01
N LEU A 595 0.67 17.81 9.63
CA LEU A 595 1.18 16.46 9.44
C LEU A 595 1.14 15.69 10.76
N VAL A 596 0.47 14.54 10.75
CA VAL A 596 0.66 13.47 11.75
C VAL A 596 1.41 12.33 11.08
N ILE A 597 2.46 11.83 11.71
CA ILE A 597 3.19 10.61 11.32
C ILE A 597 3.14 9.63 12.51
N SER A 598 2.56 8.45 12.30
CA SER A 598 2.33 7.43 13.34
C SER A 598 3.13 6.15 13.11
N ARG A 599 3.60 5.50 14.19
CA ARG A 599 4.22 4.17 14.09
C ARG A 599 3.15 3.12 13.89
N SER A 600 2.29 2.96 14.89
CA SER A 600 1.19 2.01 14.86
C SER A 600 0.04 2.52 14.01
N THR A 601 -0.61 1.59 13.29
CA THR A 601 -1.62 1.89 12.28
C THR A 601 -2.69 0.79 12.22
N PHE A 602 -3.87 1.14 11.73
CA PHE A 602 -4.93 0.19 11.38
C PHE A 602 -5.58 0.61 10.05
N ALA A 603 -6.42 -0.25 9.47
CA ALA A 603 -7.26 0.09 8.32
C ALA A 603 -8.01 1.42 8.55
N GLY A 604 -7.76 2.42 7.69
CA GLY A 604 -8.27 3.79 7.83
C GLY A 604 -7.24 4.83 8.28
N GLN A 605 -6.03 4.42 8.67
CA GLN A 605 -4.93 5.32 9.08
C GLN A 605 -4.71 6.50 8.12
N GLY A 606 -4.67 6.21 6.82
CA GLY A 606 -4.38 7.19 5.78
C GLY A 606 -5.37 8.35 5.72
N HIS A 607 -6.57 8.20 6.29
CA HIS A 607 -7.55 9.28 6.36
C HIS A 607 -7.18 10.39 7.38
N TYR A 608 -6.32 10.08 8.36
CA TYR A 608 -5.94 11.00 9.44
C TYR A 608 -4.45 11.36 9.45
N GLY A 609 -3.56 10.47 8.99
CA GLY A 609 -2.12 10.71 9.02
C GLY A 609 -1.29 9.75 8.18
N GLY A 610 0.01 10.03 8.10
CA GLY A 610 1.00 9.18 7.47
C GLY A 610 1.67 8.21 8.46
N HIS A 611 2.71 7.54 7.98
CA HIS A 611 3.42 6.48 8.69
C HIS A 611 4.89 6.39 8.26
N TRP A 612 5.74 5.80 9.10
CA TRP A 612 7.07 5.33 8.70
C TRP A 612 7.27 3.89 9.18
N THR A 613 8.04 3.08 8.44
CA THR A 613 8.20 1.63 8.66
C THR A 613 9.04 1.25 9.90
N GLY A 614 9.03 2.09 10.93
CA GLY A 614 9.74 1.92 12.20
C GLY A 614 11.25 1.72 12.10
N ASP A 615 11.79 1.07 13.14
CA ASP A 615 13.22 0.90 13.47
C ASP A 615 14.00 0.00 12.49
N ASN A 616 14.06 0.38 11.22
CA ASN A 616 14.83 -0.33 10.20
C ASN A 616 16.35 -0.36 10.52
N LEU A 617 17.06 -1.35 10.00
CA LEU A 617 18.52 -1.43 10.18
C LEU A 617 19.26 -0.58 9.14
N SER A 618 20.45 -0.10 9.48
CA SER A 618 21.39 0.49 8.53
C SER A 618 22.01 -0.60 7.62
N SER A 619 21.19 -1.23 6.76
CA SER A 619 21.59 -2.32 5.86
C SER A 619 21.05 -2.15 4.44
N PHE A 620 21.77 -2.67 3.43
CA PHE A 620 21.27 -2.74 2.04
C PHE A 620 20.01 -3.62 1.91
N TYR A 621 19.87 -4.64 2.76
CA TYR A 621 18.70 -5.52 2.76
C TYR A 621 17.44 -4.78 3.25
N ASP A 622 17.57 -3.98 4.31
CA ASP A 622 16.49 -3.12 4.83
C ASP A 622 16.16 -1.98 3.85
N MET A 623 17.16 -1.43 3.16
CA MET A 623 16.96 -0.48 2.07
C MET A 623 16.16 -1.10 0.92
N TYR A 624 16.44 -2.34 0.52
CA TYR A 624 15.61 -3.09 -0.43
C TYR A 624 14.19 -3.34 0.12
N LYS A 625 14.05 -3.91 1.33
CA LYS A 625 12.76 -4.24 1.95
C LYS A 625 11.87 -3.03 2.26
N SER A 626 12.43 -1.82 2.30
CA SER A 626 11.63 -0.59 2.33
C SER A 626 10.62 -0.51 1.16
N ILE A 627 10.96 -1.03 -0.02
CA ILE A 627 10.13 -0.91 -1.21
C ILE A 627 8.85 -1.75 -1.07
N SER A 628 8.94 -3.03 -0.66
CA SER A 628 7.75 -3.88 -0.47
C SER A 628 6.83 -3.37 0.65
N ALA A 629 7.40 -2.88 1.75
CA ALA A 629 6.65 -2.26 2.85
C ALA A 629 5.91 -0.98 2.40
N ILE A 630 6.60 -0.05 1.75
CA ILE A 630 6.03 1.23 1.28
C ILE A 630 4.95 1.02 0.21
N LEU A 631 5.13 0.05 -0.69
CA LEU A 631 4.11 -0.32 -1.68
C LEU A 631 2.89 -0.98 -1.03
N SER A 632 3.08 -1.77 0.04
CA SER A 632 1.98 -2.33 0.82
C SER A 632 1.19 -1.25 1.56
N MET A 633 1.85 -0.29 2.21
CA MET A 633 1.18 0.84 2.86
C MET A 633 0.41 1.72 1.85
N ASN A 634 0.89 1.87 0.60
CA ASN A 634 0.10 2.51 -0.47
C ASN A 634 -1.17 1.72 -0.82
N MET A 635 -1.13 0.39 -0.83
CA MET A 635 -2.33 -0.46 -1.03
C MET A 635 -3.30 -0.40 0.17
N PHE A 636 -2.82 -0.10 1.38
CA PHE A 636 -3.67 0.15 2.55
C PHE A 636 -4.23 1.58 2.62
N GLY A 637 -4.04 2.40 1.58
CA GLY A 637 -4.46 3.81 1.55
C GLY A 637 -3.57 4.77 2.35
N VAL A 638 -2.47 4.30 2.94
CA VAL A 638 -1.51 5.10 3.69
C VAL A 638 -0.41 5.58 2.74
N THR A 639 -0.76 6.44 1.78
CA THR A 639 0.17 6.86 0.71
C THR A 639 1.22 7.87 1.18
N MET A 640 1.01 8.57 2.30
CA MET A 640 2.00 9.42 2.96
C MET A 640 2.94 8.58 3.84
N VAL A 641 3.86 7.87 3.18
CA VAL A 641 4.72 6.85 3.81
C VAL A 641 6.15 6.87 3.29
N GLY A 642 7.09 6.40 4.12
CA GLY A 642 8.50 6.22 3.83
C GLY A 642 9.20 5.33 4.85
N ALA A 643 10.49 5.07 4.64
CA ALA A 643 11.36 4.39 5.60
C ALA A 643 12.50 5.35 6.01
N ASP A 644 13.09 5.14 7.19
CA ASP A 644 14.16 6.02 7.66
C ASP A 644 15.44 5.85 6.84
N ILE A 645 15.80 6.92 6.13
CA ILE A 645 16.85 6.94 5.13
C ILE A 645 18.22 6.82 5.80
N CYS A 646 19.08 6.00 5.19
CA CYS A 646 20.36 5.50 5.72
C CYS A 646 20.22 4.47 6.86
N GLY A 647 19.00 4.23 7.34
CA GLY A 647 18.63 3.24 8.36
C GLY A 647 18.86 3.70 9.79
N PHE A 648 17.84 3.55 10.64
CA PHE A 648 17.82 4.02 12.03
C PHE A 648 18.79 3.24 12.94
N SER A 649 18.74 1.92 12.88
CA SER A 649 19.45 1.02 13.81
C SER A 649 20.74 0.46 13.22
N GLY A 650 21.87 1.01 13.67
CA GLY A 650 23.20 0.57 13.25
C GLY A 650 24.17 1.73 13.16
N ALA A 651 25.26 1.55 12.43
CA ALA A 651 26.03 2.66 11.88
C ALA A 651 26.03 2.48 10.36
N THR A 652 25.49 3.46 9.63
CA THR A 652 25.44 3.40 8.17
C THR A 652 26.84 3.58 7.57
N THR A 653 26.97 3.30 6.27
CA THR A 653 28.18 3.56 5.49
C THR A 653 27.92 4.66 4.46
N GLU A 654 28.97 5.33 3.98
CA GLU A 654 28.85 6.36 2.94
C GLU A 654 28.11 5.82 1.71
N GLN A 655 28.51 4.66 1.17
CA GLN A 655 27.87 4.07 0.00
C GLN A 655 26.41 3.70 0.26
N LEU A 656 26.09 3.09 1.40
CA LEU A 656 24.69 2.77 1.76
C LEU A 656 23.87 4.05 1.88
N CYS A 657 24.36 5.07 2.58
CA CYS A 657 23.62 6.30 2.82
C CYS A 657 23.43 7.12 1.53
N GLN A 658 24.42 7.10 0.62
CA GLN A 658 24.30 7.69 -0.71
C GLN A 658 23.21 6.99 -1.56
N ARG A 659 23.21 5.66 -1.59
CA ARG A 659 22.15 4.88 -2.29
C ARG A 659 20.79 5.03 -1.63
N TRP A 660 20.72 5.14 -0.31
CA TRP A 660 19.45 5.33 0.40
C TRP A 660 18.91 6.74 0.22
N HIS A 661 19.74 7.78 0.16
CA HIS A 661 19.27 9.12 -0.23
C HIS A 661 18.75 9.14 -1.67
N GLN A 662 19.38 8.41 -2.59
CA GLN A 662 18.91 8.25 -3.96
C GLN A 662 17.55 7.57 -4.05
N LEU A 663 17.33 6.48 -3.30
CA LEU A 663 16.04 5.80 -3.22
C LEU A 663 14.98 6.64 -2.50
N GLY A 664 15.32 7.13 -1.30
CA GLY A 664 14.40 7.79 -0.37
C GLY A 664 13.96 9.18 -0.79
N ALA A 665 14.68 9.83 -1.71
CA ALA A 665 14.18 11.00 -2.43
C ALA A 665 12.90 10.71 -3.24
N PHE A 666 12.56 9.44 -3.49
CA PHE A 666 11.34 8.99 -4.16
C PHE A 666 10.33 8.26 -3.27
N TYR A 667 10.50 8.25 -1.94
CA TYR A 667 9.38 7.93 -1.03
C TYR A 667 8.37 9.09 -1.01
N THR A 668 7.11 8.89 -0.60
CA THR A 668 6.20 10.04 -0.41
C THR A 668 6.67 10.89 0.77
N PHE A 669 6.88 10.26 1.92
CA PHE A 669 7.50 10.85 3.10
C PHE A 669 9.01 10.58 3.06
N SER A 670 9.84 11.62 3.04
CA SER A 670 11.30 11.50 2.85
C SER A 670 12.04 12.00 4.09
N ARG A 671 12.33 11.08 5.03
CA ARG A 671 13.02 11.39 6.30
C ARG A 671 14.36 10.64 6.41
N ASN A 672 15.44 11.37 6.69
CA ASN A 672 16.65 10.79 7.28
C ASN A 672 16.50 10.84 8.80
N HIS A 673 16.68 9.70 9.46
CA HIS A 673 16.59 9.53 10.91
C HIS A 673 17.60 8.48 11.37
N ASN A 674 17.96 8.50 12.66
CA ASN A 674 19.14 7.82 13.17
C ASN A 674 19.04 7.62 14.69
N SER A 675 19.47 6.46 15.18
CA SER A 675 19.43 6.12 16.61
C SER A 675 20.46 6.90 17.47
N ILE A 676 20.25 6.85 18.78
CA ILE A 676 21.12 7.51 19.76
C ILE A 676 22.52 6.87 19.80
N ASN A 677 23.54 7.69 20.08
CA ASN A 677 24.94 7.28 20.18
C ASN A 677 25.55 6.67 18.90
N ARG A 678 24.92 6.88 17.74
CA ARG A 678 25.50 6.61 16.41
C ARG A 678 26.25 7.82 15.86
N PRO A 679 27.20 7.64 14.92
CA PRO A 679 27.74 8.74 14.12
C PRO A 679 26.62 9.61 13.52
N ASP A 680 26.94 10.86 13.17
CA ASP A 680 26.05 11.68 12.34
C ASP A 680 25.80 10.99 10.99
N GLN A 681 24.58 11.07 10.45
CA GLN A 681 24.27 10.55 9.11
C GLN A 681 23.34 11.44 8.27
N ASP A 682 23.10 12.68 8.70
CA ASP A 682 22.60 13.72 7.79
C ASP A 682 23.57 13.89 6.60
N PRO A 683 23.08 14.28 5.41
CA PRO A 683 23.87 14.15 4.18
C PRO A 683 25.11 15.07 4.10
N GLY A 684 25.24 16.05 4.99
CA GLY A 684 26.47 16.84 5.12
C GLY A 684 27.55 16.22 6.02
N ALA A 685 27.29 15.08 6.67
CA ALA A 685 28.21 14.43 7.60
C ALA A 685 29.38 13.68 6.92
N PHE A 686 29.15 13.10 5.74
CA PHE A 686 30.14 12.25 5.04
C PHE A 686 31.10 13.04 4.13
N GLY A 687 30.81 14.31 3.86
CA GLY A 687 31.63 15.18 3.00
C GLY A 687 31.05 15.38 1.59
N PRO A 688 31.81 16.05 0.69
CA PRO A 688 31.26 16.60 -0.54
C PRO A 688 30.63 15.59 -1.50
N ALA A 689 31.22 14.39 -1.69
CA ALA A 689 30.75 13.44 -2.71
C ALA A 689 29.32 12.94 -2.45
N LEU A 690 29.04 12.51 -1.21
CA LEU A 690 27.69 12.15 -0.79
C LEU A 690 26.78 13.39 -0.76
N ALA A 691 27.24 14.52 -0.20
CA ALA A 691 26.43 15.72 -0.08
C ALA A 691 25.96 16.29 -1.45
N GLU A 692 26.82 16.25 -2.46
CA GLU A 692 26.52 16.66 -3.83
C GLU A 692 25.56 15.67 -4.51
N SER A 693 25.80 14.35 -4.39
CA SER A 693 24.88 13.35 -4.93
C SER A 693 23.49 13.41 -4.29
N THR A 694 23.42 13.64 -2.97
CA THR A 694 22.17 13.90 -2.26
C THR A 694 21.53 15.21 -2.75
N ARG A 695 22.30 16.29 -2.94
CA ARG A 695 21.75 17.54 -3.49
C ARG A 695 21.07 17.29 -4.83
N GLU A 696 21.74 16.69 -5.80
CA GLU A 696 21.18 16.54 -7.16
C GLU A 696 19.88 15.72 -7.16
N VAL A 697 19.80 14.62 -6.40
CA VAL A 697 18.56 13.83 -6.34
C VAL A 697 17.42 14.55 -5.59
N TYR A 698 17.72 15.35 -4.57
CA TYR A 698 16.69 16.18 -3.92
C TYR A 698 16.30 17.40 -4.76
N LEU A 699 17.18 17.97 -5.60
CA LEU A 699 16.79 18.96 -6.60
C LEU A 699 15.82 18.35 -7.63
N ILE A 700 15.99 17.08 -8.02
CA ILE A 700 15.04 16.34 -8.86
C ILE A 700 13.70 16.16 -8.14
N ARG A 701 13.70 15.71 -6.87
CA ARG A 701 12.49 15.61 -6.05
C ARG A 701 11.75 16.95 -6.01
N TYR A 702 12.43 18.02 -5.64
CA TYR A 702 11.86 19.37 -5.47
C TYR A 702 11.32 19.94 -6.79
N LYS A 703 11.98 19.63 -7.92
CA LYS A 703 11.49 19.93 -9.27
C LYS A 703 10.19 19.20 -9.61
N LEU A 704 9.98 17.99 -9.09
CA LEU A 704 8.81 17.14 -9.36
C LEU A 704 7.70 17.19 -8.31
N LEU A 705 7.81 18.01 -7.26
CA LEU A 705 6.76 18.16 -6.25
C LEU A 705 5.38 18.60 -6.80
N PRO A 706 5.24 19.40 -7.88
CA PRO A 706 3.93 19.64 -8.49
C PRO A 706 3.25 18.35 -8.99
N TYR A 707 4.04 17.42 -9.57
CA TYR A 707 3.54 16.11 -9.98
C TYR A 707 3.19 15.23 -8.77
N LEU A 708 4.08 15.12 -7.77
CA LEU A 708 3.83 14.32 -6.57
C LEU A 708 2.59 14.81 -5.79
N TYR A 709 2.41 16.13 -5.65
CA TYR A 709 1.24 16.73 -5.01
C TYR A 709 -0.05 16.47 -5.80
N THR A 710 0.02 16.41 -7.14
CA THR A 710 -1.11 16.04 -7.99
C THR A 710 -1.46 14.55 -7.86
N LEU A 711 -0.48 13.66 -7.70
CA LEU A 711 -0.71 12.25 -7.38
C LEU A 711 -1.38 12.09 -6.00
N ILE A 712 -0.91 12.84 -5.00
CA ILE A 712 -1.51 12.88 -3.66
C ILE A 712 -2.95 13.41 -3.69
N HIS A 713 -3.23 14.45 -4.49
CA HIS A 713 -4.60 14.92 -4.74
C HIS A 713 -5.48 13.82 -5.37
N LYS A 714 -4.95 13.01 -6.31
CA LYS A 714 -5.69 11.84 -6.83
C LYS A 714 -5.93 10.77 -5.77
N SER A 715 -4.97 10.56 -4.86
CA SER A 715 -5.13 9.69 -3.70
C SER A 715 -6.26 10.16 -2.78
N HIS A 716 -6.28 11.46 -2.45
CA HIS A 716 -7.32 12.10 -1.65
C HIS A 716 -8.70 12.05 -2.32
N MET A 717 -8.79 12.44 -3.59
CA MET A 717 -10.08 12.59 -4.27
C MET A 717 -10.67 11.29 -4.82
N MET A 718 -9.85 10.29 -5.15
CA MET A 718 -10.31 9.06 -5.83
C MET A 718 -9.88 7.77 -5.11
N GLY A 719 -8.85 7.79 -4.26
CA GLY A 719 -8.27 6.58 -3.66
C GLY A 719 -7.10 5.98 -4.47
N ASP A 720 -6.50 6.76 -5.36
CA ASP A 720 -5.32 6.35 -6.14
C ASP A 720 -4.08 6.06 -5.28
N THR A 721 -3.28 5.09 -5.71
CA THR A 721 -1.93 4.83 -5.16
C THR A 721 -0.91 5.85 -5.66
N VAL A 722 0.08 6.25 -4.84
CA VAL A 722 1.08 7.28 -5.21
C VAL A 722 2.41 6.65 -5.61
N LEU A 723 2.98 5.82 -4.74
CA LEU A 723 3.97 4.82 -5.16
C LEU A 723 3.18 3.54 -5.51
N ARG A 724 3.34 3.05 -6.74
CA ARG A 724 2.61 1.86 -7.22
C ARG A 724 3.53 0.79 -7.81
N PRO A 725 3.24 -0.51 -7.58
CA PRO A 725 3.91 -1.62 -8.26
C PRO A 725 3.71 -1.54 -9.78
N LEU A 726 4.63 -2.13 -10.56
CA LEU A 726 4.50 -2.13 -12.02
C LEU A 726 3.21 -2.81 -12.51
N PHE A 727 2.73 -3.84 -11.81
CA PHE A 727 1.49 -4.53 -12.16
C PHE A 727 0.22 -3.67 -12.05
N PHE A 728 0.25 -2.50 -11.38
CA PHE A 728 -0.90 -1.58 -11.39
C PHE A 728 -1.12 -0.94 -12.76
N GLU A 729 -0.02 -0.66 -13.49
CA GLU A 729 -0.05 -0.06 -14.84
C GLU A 729 0.00 -1.10 -15.96
N PHE A 730 0.45 -2.32 -15.64
CA PHE A 730 0.65 -3.42 -16.59
C PHE A 730 0.06 -4.75 -16.08
N PRO A 731 -1.21 -4.80 -15.61
CA PRO A 731 -1.77 -5.97 -14.93
C PRO A 731 -1.91 -7.21 -15.82
N THR A 732 -1.73 -7.11 -17.12
CA THR A 732 -1.70 -8.24 -18.06
C THR A 732 -0.31 -8.86 -18.25
N LEU A 733 0.75 -8.25 -17.71
CA LEU A 733 2.13 -8.72 -17.82
C LEU A 733 2.55 -9.43 -16.53
N VAL A 734 2.47 -10.76 -16.50
CA VAL A 734 2.75 -11.60 -15.31
C VAL A 734 4.17 -11.37 -14.75
N ASP A 735 5.15 -11.06 -15.61
CA ASP A 735 6.52 -10.75 -15.18
C ASP A 735 6.64 -9.47 -14.34
N THR A 736 5.58 -8.67 -14.22
CA THR A 736 5.52 -7.50 -13.32
C THR A 736 5.04 -7.82 -11.91
N TYR A 737 4.47 -9.02 -11.68
CA TYR A 737 3.79 -9.37 -10.43
C TYR A 737 4.75 -9.55 -9.25
N ASN A 738 5.98 -10.01 -9.49
CA ASN A 738 7.00 -10.21 -8.45
C ASN A 738 8.06 -9.09 -8.37
N ILE A 739 7.85 -7.96 -9.05
CA ILE A 739 8.81 -6.86 -9.05
C ILE A 739 8.64 -6.01 -7.79
N ASP A 740 9.53 -6.23 -6.83
CA ASP A 740 9.66 -5.45 -5.59
C ASP A 740 10.97 -4.65 -5.48
N ARG A 741 11.75 -4.61 -6.56
CA ARG A 741 13.01 -3.86 -6.70
C ARG A 741 12.92 -2.63 -7.63
N GLN A 742 11.74 -2.36 -8.17
CA GLN A 742 11.40 -1.16 -8.95
C GLN A 742 9.99 -0.71 -8.55
N PHE A 743 9.69 0.58 -8.71
CA PHE A 743 8.35 1.11 -8.49
C PHE A 743 8.08 2.32 -9.39
N LEU A 744 6.82 2.72 -9.48
CA LEU A 744 6.39 3.90 -10.22
C LEU A 744 5.91 4.99 -9.26
N TRP A 745 6.20 6.26 -9.60
CA TRP A 745 5.39 7.40 -9.15
C TRP A 745 4.23 7.57 -10.12
N GLY A 746 3.02 7.29 -9.62
CA GLY A 746 1.81 7.27 -10.43
C GLY A 746 1.97 6.38 -11.66
N PRO A 747 1.39 6.77 -12.81
CA PRO A 747 1.52 5.99 -14.04
C PRO A 747 2.80 6.25 -14.87
N ALA A 748 3.61 7.26 -14.54
CA ALA A 748 4.48 7.91 -15.52
C ALA A 748 5.99 7.92 -15.25
N LEU A 749 6.44 7.83 -14.00
CA LEU A 749 7.88 7.86 -13.66
C LEU A 749 8.29 6.53 -13.03
N LEU A 750 9.21 5.81 -13.66
CA LEU A 750 9.78 4.55 -13.21
C LEU A 750 11.11 4.79 -12.48
N ILE A 751 11.20 4.34 -11.24
CA ILE A 751 12.40 4.41 -10.39
C ILE A 751 13.06 3.03 -10.39
N SER A 752 14.37 2.97 -10.63
CA SER A 752 15.15 1.72 -10.69
C SER A 752 16.47 1.88 -9.92
N PRO A 753 16.44 1.72 -8.58
CA PRO A 753 17.56 1.96 -7.67
C PRO A 753 18.64 0.87 -7.74
N ALA A 754 19.86 1.24 -7.37
CA ALA A 754 20.86 0.26 -6.91
C ALA A 754 20.55 -0.12 -5.45
N LEU A 755 20.47 -1.42 -5.17
CA LEU A 755 19.97 -1.97 -3.91
C LEU A 755 20.95 -2.89 -3.18
N ASP A 756 22.07 -3.23 -3.81
CA ASP A 756 23.09 -4.11 -3.23
C ASP A 756 24.45 -3.37 -3.13
N GLN A 757 25.32 -3.82 -2.23
CA GLN A 757 26.64 -3.20 -2.03
C GLN A 757 27.52 -3.31 -3.29
N ASP A 758 28.29 -2.26 -3.57
CA ASP A 758 29.22 -2.18 -4.72
C ASP A 758 28.53 -2.41 -6.08
N GLN A 759 27.22 -2.13 -6.16
CA GLN A 759 26.44 -2.20 -7.39
C GLN A 759 26.60 -0.94 -8.26
N TYR A 760 27.13 -1.12 -9.47
CA TYR A 760 27.32 -0.08 -10.50
C TYR A 760 26.45 -0.27 -11.76
N THR A 761 25.68 -1.36 -11.83
CA THR A 761 24.73 -1.67 -12.90
C THR A 761 23.45 -2.22 -12.29
N VAL A 762 22.30 -1.76 -12.76
CA VAL A 762 20.98 -2.26 -12.38
C VAL A 762 20.31 -2.92 -13.57
N GLU A 763 19.94 -4.18 -13.40
CA GLU A 763 19.03 -4.88 -14.30
C GLU A 763 17.59 -4.45 -13.94
N ALA A 764 16.92 -3.75 -14.85
CA ALA A 764 15.58 -3.21 -14.66
C ALA A 764 14.63 -3.77 -15.73
N TYR A 765 13.46 -4.25 -15.32
CA TYR A 765 12.38 -4.58 -16.25
C TYR A 765 11.80 -3.29 -16.84
N ILE A 766 11.70 -3.21 -18.17
CA ILE A 766 11.15 -2.06 -18.89
C ILE A 766 9.89 -2.50 -19.66
N PRO A 767 8.68 -2.20 -19.14
CA PRO A 767 7.41 -2.59 -19.76
C PRO A 767 7.25 -2.08 -21.19
N VAL A 768 6.40 -2.74 -21.98
CA VAL A 768 6.15 -2.43 -23.39
C VAL A 768 5.79 -0.96 -23.60
N GLY A 769 6.57 -0.25 -24.43
CA GLY A 769 6.33 1.15 -24.80
C GLY A 769 7.61 1.95 -25.04
N TYR A 770 7.47 3.26 -25.24
CA TYR A 770 8.61 4.18 -25.17
C TYR A 770 8.81 4.65 -23.73
N TRP A 771 10.07 4.71 -23.32
CA TRP A 771 10.53 5.29 -22.07
C TRP A 771 11.67 6.25 -22.36
N TYR A 772 11.92 7.22 -21.50
CA TYR A 772 12.95 8.25 -21.69
C TYR A 772 13.78 8.41 -20.42
N ASP A 773 15.11 8.29 -20.51
CA ASP A 773 16.00 8.61 -19.39
C ASP A 773 15.78 10.06 -18.95
N TYR A 774 15.49 10.26 -17.66
CA TYR A 774 15.09 11.56 -17.10
C TYR A 774 16.12 12.67 -17.34
N TYR A 775 17.41 12.33 -17.38
CA TYR A 775 18.53 13.26 -17.37
C TYR A 775 18.89 13.74 -18.78
N THR A 776 18.74 12.86 -19.77
CA THR A 776 19.18 13.07 -21.17
C THR A 776 18.02 13.24 -22.15
N GLY A 777 16.85 12.67 -21.86
CA GLY A 777 15.78 12.47 -22.84
C GLY A 777 16.02 11.31 -23.81
N GLU A 778 17.05 10.47 -23.61
CA GLU A 778 17.34 9.34 -24.50
C GLU A 778 16.21 8.30 -24.46
N ARG A 779 15.74 7.89 -25.66
CA ARG A 779 14.60 6.98 -25.83
C ARG A 779 15.03 5.52 -25.64
N VAL A 780 14.56 4.91 -24.56
CA VAL A 780 14.60 3.47 -24.31
C VAL A 780 13.34 2.84 -24.90
N ILE A 781 13.51 1.80 -25.72
CA ILE A 781 12.38 1.01 -26.24
C ILE A 781 12.15 -0.15 -25.28
N GLY A 782 11.04 -0.10 -24.54
CA GLY A 782 10.58 -1.19 -23.69
C GLY A 782 9.91 -2.27 -24.51
N THR A 783 10.39 -3.51 -24.39
CA THR A 783 9.84 -4.71 -25.04
C THR A 783 9.04 -5.59 -24.08
N GLY A 784 9.03 -5.28 -22.77
CA GLY A 784 8.60 -6.22 -21.73
C GLY A 784 9.73 -7.14 -21.26
N ASP A 785 10.99 -6.71 -21.39
CA ASP A 785 12.19 -7.45 -21.00
C ASP A 785 12.99 -6.69 -19.93
N ARG A 786 14.02 -7.36 -19.40
CA ARG A 786 15.02 -6.75 -18.51
C ARG A 786 16.18 -6.12 -19.31
N ILE A 787 16.55 -4.91 -18.94
CA ILE A 787 17.62 -4.11 -19.56
C ILE A 787 18.62 -3.68 -18.49
N ASN A 788 19.91 -3.72 -18.80
CA ASN A 788 20.98 -3.32 -17.88
C ASN A 788 21.33 -1.84 -18.05
N PHE A 789 21.25 -1.07 -16.95
CA PHE A 789 21.53 0.37 -16.91
C PHE A 789 22.71 0.67 -15.98
N THR A 790 23.66 1.46 -16.46
CA THR A 790 24.78 1.96 -15.65
C THR A 790 24.29 2.94 -14.56
N THR A 791 24.61 2.64 -13.31
CA THR A 791 24.34 3.49 -12.15
C THR A 791 25.67 3.72 -11.41
N PRO A 792 26.47 4.72 -11.82
CA PRO A 792 27.57 5.21 -10.97
C PRO A 792 27.03 5.67 -9.61
N LEU A 793 27.91 5.84 -8.61
CA LEU A 793 27.51 6.12 -7.23
C LEU A 793 26.67 7.41 -7.08
N ASP A 794 26.77 8.34 -8.03
CA ASP A 794 26.07 9.61 -8.08
C ASP A 794 24.70 9.58 -8.81
N LYS A 795 24.40 8.53 -9.60
CA LYS A 795 23.16 8.41 -10.41
C LYS A 795 22.25 7.27 -9.97
N ILE A 796 20.96 7.57 -9.77
CA ILE A 796 19.84 6.60 -9.79
C ILE A 796 19.15 6.58 -11.16
N ASN A 797 18.73 5.40 -11.63
CA ASN A 797 18.04 5.28 -12.92
C ASN A 797 16.56 5.70 -12.78
N LEU A 798 16.15 6.64 -13.61
CA LEU A 798 14.84 7.27 -13.63
C LEU A 798 14.36 7.35 -15.08
N HIS A 799 13.18 6.80 -15.38
CA HIS A 799 12.64 6.79 -16.73
C HIS A 799 11.21 7.34 -16.78
N ILE A 800 10.93 8.27 -17.68
CA ILE A 800 9.58 8.79 -17.94
C ILE A 800 8.92 7.98 -19.04
N ARG A 801 7.69 7.51 -18.81
CA ARG A 801 6.87 6.76 -19.77
C ARG A 801 6.38 7.68 -20.88
N GLY A 802 6.51 7.25 -22.14
CA GLY A 802 5.93 7.94 -23.28
C GLY A 802 4.40 7.93 -23.24
N GLY A 803 3.78 9.05 -23.59
CA GLY A 803 2.35 9.32 -23.44
C GLY A 803 2.01 10.25 -22.26
N TYR A 804 3.00 10.69 -21.47
CA TYR A 804 2.77 11.43 -20.23
C TYR A 804 3.44 12.81 -20.19
N ILE A 805 2.79 13.75 -19.50
CA ILE A 805 3.27 15.10 -19.22
C ILE A 805 3.35 15.29 -17.71
N LEU A 806 4.54 15.60 -17.21
CA LEU A 806 4.80 15.82 -15.79
C LEU A 806 4.92 17.33 -15.53
N PRO A 807 4.06 17.94 -14.68
CA PRO A 807 4.26 19.31 -14.22
C PRO A 807 5.46 19.37 -13.27
N ALA A 808 6.32 20.36 -13.51
CA ALA A 808 7.56 20.55 -12.79
C ALA A 808 7.77 22.03 -12.43
N ARG A 809 8.75 22.32 -11.58
CA ARG A 809 9.21 23.68 -11.27
C ARG A 809 10.71 23.77 -11.10
N ARG A 810 11.24 25.00 -11.07
CA ARG A 810 12.58 25.23 -10.51
C ARG A 810 12.59 24.80 -9.04
N SER A 811 13.63 24.07 -8.65
CA SER A 811 13.88 23.68 -7.25
C SER A 811 14.41 24.87 -6.43
N GLY A 812 14.15 24.82 -5.13
CA GLY A 812 14.68 25.73 -4.11
C GLY A 812 15.11 24.94 -2.87
N LEU A 813 15.67 25.60 -1.86
CA LEU A 813 16.13 24.94 -0.63
C LEU A 813 14.98 24.54 0.31
N THR A 814 13.81 25.16 0.17
CA THR A 814 12.56 24.77 0.84
C THR A 814 11.39 24.81 -0.16
N THR A 815 10.25 24.22 0.18
CA THR A 815 9.02 24.40 -0.62
C THR A 815 8.49 25.83 -0.52
N THR A 816 8.71 26.53 0.58
CA THR A 816 8.40 27.97 0.70
C THR A 816 9.11 28.78 -0.40
N GLU A 817 10.36 28.43 -0.70
CA GLU A 817 11.10 28.99 -1.84
C GLU A 817 10.57 28.45 -3.18
N SER A 818 10.50 27.12 -3.36
CA SER A 818 10.17 26.52 -4.67
C SER A 818 8.73 26.77 -5.13
N ARG A 819 7.81 27.04 -4.20
CA ARG A 819 6.43 27.48 -4.48
C ARG A 819 6.35 28.87 -5.11
N SER A 820 7.40 29.68 -5.02
CA SER A 820 7.45 31.03 -5.61
C SER A 820 7.92 31.06 -7.08
N TYR A 821 8.47 29.96 -7.60
CA TYR A 821 9.01 29.91 -8.96
C TYR A 821 7.96 29.53 -10.02
N PRO A 822 8.15 29.96 -11.29
CA PRO A 822 7.32 29.51 -12.42
C PRO A 822 7.39 28.00 -12.68
N PHE A 823 6.31 27.50 -13.30
CA PHE A 823 6.14 26.13 -13.77
C PHE A 823 6.90 25.83 -15.05
N GLY A 824 7.20 24.55 -15.21
CA GLY A 824 7.61 23.94 -16.47
C GLY A 824 6.89 22.62 -16.71
N LEU A 825 6.94 22.11 -17.95
CA LEU A 825 6.43 20.78 -18.29
C LEU A 825 7.54 19.89 -18.83
N ILE A 826 7.55 18.62 -18.42
CA ILE A 826 8.33 17.57 -19.06
C ILE A 826 7.36 16.68 -19.84
N VAL A 827 7.43 16.73 -21.17
CA VAL A 827 6.53 16.07 -22.12
C VAL A 827 7.26 14.88 -22.73
N ALA A 828 6.84 13.66 -22.40
CA ALA A 828 7.38 12.43 -22.97
C ALA A 828 6.41 11.91 -24.05
N LEU A 829 6.74 12.09 -25.33
CA LEU A 829 5.85 11.69 -26.43
C LEU A 829 5.74 10.16 -26.54
N SER A 830 4.53 9.66 -26.79
CA SER A 830 4.23 8.25 -27.06
C SER A 830 4.80 7.79 -28.40
N LEU A 831 4.66 6.50 -28.72
CA LEU A 831 4.98 5.96 -30.05
C LEU A 831 4.08 6.50 -31.18
N PHE A 832 2.95 7.15 -30.83
CA PHE A 832 2.08 7.86 -31.77
C PHE A 832 2.42 9.35 -31.88
N GLY A 833 3.29 9.87 -31.01
CA GLY A 833 3.64 11.28 -30.93
C GLY A 833 2.64 12.14 -30.14
N ASP A 834 1.88 11.54 -29.21
CA ASP A 834 0.99 12.24 -28.29
C ASP A 834 1.44 12.11 -26.82
N ALA A 835 0.98 13.03 -25.95
CA ALA A 835 1.13 12.89 -24.50
C ALA A 835 0.03 13.62 -23.74
N ARG A 836 -0.23 13.24 -22.48
CA ARG A 836 -1.24 13.87 -21.60
C ARG A 836 -0.76 13.99 -20.16
N GLY A 837 -1.28 14.97 -19.44
CA GLY A 837 -1.06 15.12 -18.00
C GLY A 837 -2.01 16.12 -17.38
N ASP A 838 -1.82 16.37 -16.10
CA ASP A 838 -2.66 17.27 -15.30
C ASP A 838 -1.89 17.84 -14.11
N LEU A 839 -2.38 18.93 -13.55
CA LEU A 839 -1.83 19.62 -12.38
C LEU A 839 -2.97 20.11 -11.48
N PHE A 840 -2.99 19.63 -10.23
CA PHE A 840 -3.75 20.24 -9.13
C PHE A 840 -2.90 21.32 -8.46
N TRP A 841 -3.48 22.50 -8.21
CA TRP A 841 -2.77 23.59 -7.54
C TRP A 841 -3.63 24.40 -6.57
N ASP A 842 -3.28 24.39 -5.28
CA ASP A 842 -3.86 25.26 -4.24
C ASP A 842 -2.77 26.00 -3.45
N ASP A 843 -3.15 26.72 -2.40
CA ASP A 843 -2.22 27.48 -1.53
C ASP A 843 -1.22 26.60 -0.77
N GLY A 844 -1.44 25.29 -0.72
CA GLY A 844 -0.56 24.29 -0.14
C GLY A 844 -0.83 23.96 1.32
N GLU A 845 -1.77 24.63 2.00
CA GLU A 845 -2.03 24.37 3.43
C GLU A 845 -3.44 24.66 3.96
N THR A 846 -4.32 25.37 3.24
CA THR A 846 -5.69 25.62 3.74
C THR A 846 -6.49 24.31 3.86
N LEU A 847 -7.32 24.22 4.90
CA LEU A 847 -8.27 23.11 5.09
C LEU A 847 -9.35 23.13 3.98
N ASP A 848 -9.76 21.96 3.51
CA ASP A 848 -10.92 21.78 2.62
C ASP A 848 -10.90 22.66 1.33
N THR A 849 -9.71 22.85 0.74
CA THR A 849 -9.57 23.69 -0.47
C THR A 849 -10.41 23.19 -1.64
N HIS A 850 -10.57 21.88 -1.79
CA HIS A 850 -11.40 21.30 -2.84
C HIS A 850 -12.89 21.61 -2.61
N GLU A 851 -13.39 21.38 -1.40
CA GLU A 851 -14.78 21.59 -0.97
C GLU A 851 -15.19 23.06 -1.04
N LYS A 852 -14.24 23.96 -0.76
CA LYS A 852 -14.42 25.42 -0.81
C LYS A 852 -14.19 26.02 -2.20
N GLY A 853 -13.74 25.23 -3.18
CA GLY A 853 -13.39 25.74 -4.52
C GLY A 853 -12.17 26.66 -4.52
N LEU A 854 -11.22 26.48 -3.60
CA LEU A 854 -10.01 27.27 -3.42
C LEU A 854 -8.78 26.57 -4.02
N PHE A 855 -8.91 26.07 -5.24
CA PHE A 855 -7.86 25.40 -6.00
C PHE A 855 -7.98 25.71 -7.50
N ASN A 856 -6.95 25.34 -8.25
CA ASN A 856 -6.92 25.34 -9.71
C ASN A 856 -6.66 23.91 -10.22
N MET A 857 -7.20 23.61 -11.40
CA MET A 857 -6.97 22.35 -12.10
C MET A 857 -6.64 22.65 -13.56
N PHE A 858 -5.53 22.09 -14.04
CA PHE A 858 -5.07 22.25 -15.42
C PHE A 858 -4.93 20.89 -16.08
N THR A 859 -5.33 20.76 -17.34
CA THR A 859 -4.95 19.63 -18.19
C THR A 859 -3.87 20.04 -19.17
N PHE A 860 -2.99 19.09 -19.49
CA PHE A 860 -1.96 19.22 -20.52
C PHE A 860 -2.17 18.15 -21.58
N SER A 861 -1.98 18.52 -22.84
CA SER A 861 -1.89 17.59 -23.96
C SER A 861 -0.77 17.99 -24.91
N ALA A 862 -0.22 17.03 -25.63
CA ALA A 862 0.76 17.26 -26.68
C ALA A 862 0.44 16.42 -27.91
N ASP A 863 0.78 16.95 -29.08
CA ASP A 863 0.78 16.24 -30.36
C ASP A 863 2.09 16.52 -31.12
N GLN A 864 2.20 16.04 -32.36
CA GLN A 864 3.41 16.22 -33.18
C GLN A 864 3.72 17.68 -33.59
N ASN A 865 2.84 18.64 -33.29
CA ASN A 865 2.91 20.06 -33.67
C ASN A 865 3.01 21.02 -32.47
N GLY A 866 2.69 20.57 -31.25
CA GLY A 866 2.67 21.45 -30.08
C GLY A 866 2.28 20.81 -28.75
N VAL A 867 2.28 21.66 -27.72
CA VAL A 867 1.83 21.39 -26.36
C VAL A 867 0.75 22.41 -26.00
N TYR A 868 -0.36 21.92 -25.47
CA TYR A 868 -1.55 22.69 -25.15
C TYR A 868 -1.87 22.54 -23.66
N THR A 869 -2.13 23.66 -22.99
CA THR A 869 -2.61 23.70 -21.60
C THR A 869 -4.02 24.26 -21.59
N ASN A 870 -4.93 23.62 -20.84
CA ASN A 870 -6.26 24.13 -20.61
C ASN A 870 -6.55 24.24 -19.09
N PRO A 871 -6.98 25.40 -18.59
CA PRO A 871 -7.51 25.52 -17.23
C PRO A 871 -8.92 24.93 -17.17
N GLU A 872 -9.10 23.81 -16.48
CA GLU A 872 -10.41 23.18 -16.26
C GLU A 872 -11.19 23.87 -15.15
N TYR A 873 -10.48 24.36 -14.12
CA TYR A 873 -11.05 25.05 -12.98
C TYR A 873 -10.07 26.09 -12.43
N ILE A 874 -10.57 27.31 -12.15
CA ILE A 874 -9.78 28.41 -11.56
C ILE A 874 -10.55 29.00 -10.38
N GLY A 875 -10.22 28.53 -9.18
CA GLY A 875 -10.75 29.03 -7.91
C GLY A 875 -9.69 29.68 -7.00
N TYR A 876 -8.41 29.31 -7.15
CA TYR A 876 -7.29 29.88 -6.41
C TYR A 876 -6.55 30.94 -7.23
N LYS A 877 -6.60 32.20 -6.78
CA LYS A 877 -5.93 33.32 -7.45
C LYS A 877 -4.55 33.59 -6.84
N ASP A 878 -3.52 33.13 -7.52
CA ASP A 878 -2.13 33.54 -7.31
C ASP A 878 -1.56 33.97 -8.66
N GLU A 879 -1.12 35.23 -8.75
CA GLU A 879 -0.60 35.82 -10.00
C GLU A 879 0.72 35.18 -10.45
N ARG A 880 1.42 34.44 -9.57
CA ARG A 880 2.71 33.79 -9.85
C ARG A 880 2.60 32.50 -10.67
N GLN A 881 1.39 32.08 -11.08
CA GLN A 881 1.14 30.84 -11.81
C GLN A 881 1.48 30.93 -13.32
N TYR A 882 2.75 31.18 -13.63
CA TYR A 882 3.29 31.21 -15.00
C TYR A 882 3.92 29.88 -15.40
N LEU A 883 3.83 29.54 -16.68
CA LEU A 883 4.65 28.54 -17.36
C LEU A 883 5.80 29.27 -18.09
N ASN A 884 7.06 28.84 -17.86
CA ASN A 884 8.23 29.48 -18.46
C ASN A 884 9.26 28.55 -19.13
N ASN A 885 9.06 27.23 -19.03
CA ASN A 885 9.89 26.25 -19.72
C ASN A 885 9.09 25.02 -20.13
N VAL A 886 9.42 24.41 -21.28
CA VAL A 886 8.89 23.10 -21.67
C VAL A 886 10.02 22.27 -22.27
N THR A 887 10.17 21.04 -21.78
CA THR A 887 11.05 20.02 -22.35
C THR A 887 10.21 18.96 -23.04
N VAL A 888 10.46 18.68 -24.32
CA VAL A 888 9.75 17.65 -25.10
C VAL A 888 10.73 16.57 -25.53
N PHE A 889 10.55 15.35 -25.02
CA PHE A 889 11.30 14.16 -25.42
C PHE A 889 10.55 13.37 -26.49
N GLY A 890 11.28 12.82 -27.45
CA GLY A 890 10.73 12.00 -28.54
C GLY A 890 10.47 12.75 -29.85
N LEU A 891 10.88 14.01 -29.98
CA LEU A 891 10.62 14.83 -31.15
C LEU A 891 11.62 14.49 -32.28
N ASP A 892 11.25 13.58 -33.19
CA ASP A 892 12.19 12.96 -34.13
C ASP A 892 12.79 13.92 -35.18
N LYS A 893 12.08 15.00 -35.54
CA LYS A 893 12.53 16.08 -36.44
C LYS A 893 12.97 17.32 -35.65
N GLN A 894 13.98 18.04 -36.15
CA GLN A 894 14.32 19.37 -35.64
C GLN A 894 13.27 20.40 -36.10
N PRO A 895 12.71 21.23 -35.20
CA PRO A 895 11.89 22.37 -35.61
C PRO A 895 12.75 23.54 -36.12
N TYR A 896 12.24 24.29 -37.09
CA TYR A 896 12.88 25.54 -37.58
C TYR A 896 12.34 26.81 -36.90
N GLY A 897 11.27 26.68 -36.11
CA GLY A 897 10.72 27.76 -35.31
C GLY A 897 9.75 27.21 -34.26
N VAL A 898 9.75 27.85 -33.09
CA VAL A 898 8.90 27.54 -31.94
C VAL A 898 8.24 28.83 -31.47
N THR A 899 6.96 28.76 -31.07
CA THR A 899 6.19 29.88 -30.58
C THR A 899 5.37 29.52 -29.33
N ALA A 900 5.31 30.43 -28.35
CA ALA A 900 4.36 30.38 -27.23
C ALA A 900 3.26 31.43 -27.48
N ASN A 901 1.99 31.01 -27.50
CA ASN A 901 0.82 31.83 -27.85
C ASN A 901 1.00 32.67 -29.13
N GLY A 902 1.69 32.10 -30.12
CA GLY A 902 2.01 32.73 -31.41
C GLY A 902 3.25 33.64 -31.42
N GLN A 903 3.81 34.01 -30.26
CA GLN A 903 5.06 34.78 -30.19
C GLN A 903 6.27 33.85 -30.30
N PRO A 904 7.31 34.19 -31.08
CA PRO A 904 8.58 33.46 -31.08
C PRO A 904 9.20 33.37 -29.69
N THR A 905 9.77 32.21 -29.36
CA THR A 905 10.38 31.91 -28.06
C THR A 905 11.75 31.26 -28.24
N ALA A 906 12.60 31.29 -27.20
CA ALA A 906 13.91 30.66 -27.25
C ALA A 906 13.78 29.13 -27.20
N TYR A 907 14.62 28.42 -27.96
CA TYR A 907 14.67 26.98 -27.94
C TYR A 907 16.04 26.43 -28.35
N ASP A 908 16.37 25.24 -27.85
CA ASP A 908 17.46 24.39 -28.34
C ASP A 908 16.93 22.99 -28.65
N TYR A 909 17.56 22.29 -29.60
CA TYR A 909 17.15 20.96 -30.04
C TYR A 909 18.34 19.99 -30.11
N ASN A 910 18.36 19.04 -29.17
CA ASN A 910 19.35 17.98 -29.15
C ASN A 910 19.02 16.91 -30.19
N LYS A 911 19.77 16.91 -31.30
CA LYS A 911 19.60 15.99 -32.44
C LYS A 911 19.85 14.52 -32.10
N GLN A 912 20.65 14.24 -31.07
CA GLN A 912 21.01 12.89 -30.63
C GLN A 912 19.87 12.29 -29.81
N TYR A 913 19.44 12.97 -28.74
CA TYR A 913 18.40 12.46 -27.82
C TYR A 913 16.95 12.76 -28.26
N LYS A 914 16.76 13.50 -29.37
CA LYS A 914 15.42 13.91 -29.86
C LYS A 914 14.65 14.73 -28.82
N ALA A 915 15.37 15.62 -28.15
CA ALA A 915 14.86 16.49 -27.10
C ALA A 915 14.80 17.94 -27.57
N LEU A 916 13.64 18.59 -27.42
CA LEU A 916 13.43 20.01 -27.61
C LEU A 916 13.32 20.69 -26.24
N TYR A 917 14.13 21.71 -26.00
CA TYR A 917 14.08 22.55 -24.80
C TYR A 917 13.57 23.93 -25.21
N ILE A 918 12.51 24.41 -24.56
CA ILE A 918 11.87 25.69 -24.85
C ILE A 918 11.96 26.55 -23.59
N THR A 919 12.49 27.76 -23.69
CA THR A 919 12.86 28.63 -22.56
C THR A 919 12.53 30.11 -22.84
N ASP A 920 12.67 30.96 -21.83
CA ASP A 920 12.66 32.42 -21.97
C ASP A 920 11.35 32.98 -22.58
N PHE A 921 10.23 32.41 -22.13
CA PHE A 921 8.88 32.96 -22.27
C PHE A 921 8.22 32.97 -20.89
N ASP A 922 7.23 33.84 -20.67
CA ASP A 922 6.36 33.77 -19.49
C ASP A 922 4.90 33.88 -19.97
N VAL A 923 4.11 32.83 -19.75
CA VAL A 923 2.66 32.80 -20.07
C VAL A 923 1.87 32.29 -18.87
N THR A 924 0.72 32.89 -18.59
CA THR A 924 -0.10 32.49 -17.43
C THR A 924 -0.76 31.14 -17.67
N LEU A 925 -0.72 30.24 -16.68
CA LEU A 925 -1.48 28.98 -16.69
C LEU A 925 -3.00 29.23 -16.57
N LEU A 926 -3.39 30.40 -16.06
CA LEU A 926 -4.80 30.77 -15.82
C LEU A 926 -5.59 31.00 -17.13
N GLU A 927 -4.93 31.00 -18.28
CA GLU A 927 -5.52 31.09 -19.62
C GLU A 927 -5.04 29.90 -20.49
N PRO A 928 -5.77 29.51 -21.55
CA PRO A 928 -5.32 28.45 -22.45
C PRO A 928 -4.00 28.79 -23.15
N ILE A 929 -2.99 27.93 -22.99
CA ILE A 929 -1.67 28.09 -23.62
C ILE A 929 -1.57 27.18 -24.83
N LYS A 930 -1.05 27.71 -25.94
CA LYS A 930 -0.56 26.95 -27.08
C LYS A 930 0.92 27.23 -27.32
N ILE A 931 1.75 26.25 -27.01
CA ILE A 931 3.12 26.17 -27.50
C ILE A 931 3.09 25.34 -28.79
N SER A 932 3.71 25.81 -29.86
CA SER A 932 3.73 25.10 -31.14
C SER A 932 5.04 25.29 -31.90
N TRP A 933 5.42 24.28 -32.67
CA TRP A 933 6.64 24.27 -33.47
C TRP A 933 6.34 23.93 -34.93
N LYS A 934 7.30 24.18 -35.82
CA LYS A 934 7.18 23.89 -37.26
C LYS A 934 8.38 23.14 -37.78
N PHE A 935 8.15 22.17 -38.67
CA PHE A 935 9.18 21.44 -39.41
C PHE A 935 9.23 21.96 -40.85
N SER A 936 10.40 21.91 -41.49
CA SER A 936 10.54 22.25 -42.91
C SER A 936 9.77 21.26 -43.78
N ASP A 937 9.14 21.78 -44.83
CA ASP A 937 8.60 20.99 -45.93
C ASP A 937 9.78 20.47 -46.78
N GLU A 938 10.27 19.27 -46.46
CA GLU A 938 11.21 18.45 -47.25
C GLU A 938 10.49 17.32 -47.99
#